data_AF-A0A417QPF4-F1
#
_entry.id   AF-A0A417QPF4-F1
#
_cell.length_a   1.000
_cell.length_b   1.000
_cell.length_c   1.000
_cell.angle_alpha   90.00
_cell.angle_beta   90.00
_cell.angle_gamma   90.00
#
_symmetry.space_group_name_H-M   'P 1'
#
loop_
_entity.id
_entity.type
_entity.pdbx_description
1 polymer ?
#
loop_
_entity_poly.entity_id
_entity_poly.type
_entity_poly.pdbx_seq_one_letter_code
_entity_poly.pdbx_strand_id
1 'polypeptide(L)'
;MKIGIISINMFSKGLNFACPLHNFAFQQFLLKNKIDNTIISYTPVYFNDFNLRHPYEYYKKICDNMEKNGKKELDPDNWQRFTELRDEYQALYNERERRYDKFQNFIDTNYIKTDKIYDADLLEVEDPGFDCYICCTDVIWKKEPGFGFDRGFFLACSSLENKWKISYAASRGVYHSENEEDEKTFLHYIDDIDAVSVREKFLAEYLRKNISQDVTEVLDPVLLHEKEFYYDFMKKPEEEHYLFLYYVQEKAEATIEQAVKYARAHNLKIVEITDRPIKGGRLQQYTDVEVIYNYDMGIEEWLGYIRYADAVFTNSFHCCCFSILFEKELFVGFRMGDKVTHVLEMFDMLERKFERESDLINNPLPKTDYEKVKKIMAEKRKESSEFILNAIHAMENKEKQKKDYGWWKRRQTYPIHYNSGVKDEVKVGTFASVPGETRRFSSGSTEFTPERYAENDGMFKLLFNGFGYHNHVPAGWRIRFRIGKRWYWYLEDHTYVERTEYSENNEKYSPLKIFREGERIPFIPLNGIKGIVAEAIWEEGMNSFDVVYNGGRKSRKLQYQFDESKGTVFARNDLSVEYRMSEAGINDGTSELLNEHYSIPHYKCLGRKMRIKDNDKWYWYMADGSLKLIEPGTPETGERYIFKEESKIPYIPAGNVSVVVFESIWQPSVSAKCWHKVKKLVHPAKGKENE
;
A
#
# COMPACT_ATOMS: atom_id res chain seq x y z
N MET A 1 26.20 11.64 -18.25
CA MET A 1 24.89 11.38 -17.63
C MET A 1 25.05 10.21 -16.65
N LYS A 2 24.55 10.30 -15.41
CA LYS A 2 24.59 9.19 -14.45
C LYS A 2 23.37 8.28 -14.62
N ILE A 3 23.58 6.98 -14.77
CA ILE A 3 22.51 6.01 -15.05
C ILE A 3 22.31 5.03 -13.88
N GLY A 4 21.07 4.95 -13.39
CA GLY A 4 20.64 3.97 -12.40
C GLY A 4 19.79 2.87 -13.04
N ILE A 5 20.08 1.60 -12.76
CA ILE A 5 19.31 0.44 -13.28
C ILE A 5 18.46 -0.13 -12.14
N ILE A 6 17.14 -0.18 -12.32
CA ILE A 6 16.19 -0.77 -11.37
C ILE A 6 15.68 -2.10 -11.93
N SER A 7 15.73 -3.15 -11.11
CA SER A 7 15.13 -4.44 -11.41
C SER A 7 14.90 -5.28 -10.14
N ILE A 8 14.13 -6.37 -10.25
CA ILE A 8 13.79 -7.32 -9.17
C ILE A 8 14.94 -8.26 -8.75
N ASN A 9 16.00 -8.23 -9.54
CA ASN A 9 16.94 -9.32 -9.81
C ASN A 9 17.82 -9.76 -8.64
N MET A 10 18.02 -8.89 -7.65
CA MET A 10 18.74 -9.22 -6.41
C MET A 10 17.84 -9.85 -5.33
N PHE A 11 16.53 -9.61 -5.40
CA PHE A 11 15.58 -9.92 -4.32
C PHE A 11 14.48 -10.90 -4.78
N SER A 12 14.87 -11.93 -5.53
CA SER A 12 13.98 -12.98 -6.04
C SER A 12 13.79 -14.10 -5.00
N LYS A 13 12.57 -14.25 -4.46
CA LYS A 13 12.26 -15.25 -3.40
C LYS A 13 12.68 -16.68 -3.75
N GLY A 14 12.58 -17.07 -5.02
CA GLY A 14 12.94 -18.40 -5.51
C GLY A 14 14.44 -18.64 -5.76
N LEU A 15 15.30 -17.62 -5.65
CA LEU A 15 16.70 -17.67 -6.15
C LEU A 15 16.75 -18.24 -7.58
N ASN A 16 16.04 -17.58 -8.49
CA ASN A 16 16.06 -17.92 -9.90
C ASN A 16 17.43 -17.54 -10.50
N PHE A 17 18.12 -18.50 -11.11
CA PHE A 17 19.48 -18.35 -11.65
C PHE A 17 19.63 -17.22 -12.66
N ALA A 18 18.60 -16.98 -13.46
CA ALA A 18 18.64 -15.91 -14.44
C ALA A 18 18.51 -14.52 -13.83
N CYS A 19 17.94 -14.42 -12.62
CA CYS A 19 17.71 -13.14 -11.95
C CYS A 19 19.02 -12.35 -11.79
N PRO A 20 20.12 -12.92 -11.28
CA PRO A 20 21.37 -12.14 -11.26
C PRO A 20 22.02 -11.93 -12.64
N LEU A 21 21.80 -12.84 -13.58
CA LEU A 21 22.50 -12.84 -14.86
C LEU A 21 22.08 -11.73 -15.80
N HIS A 22 20.79 -11.42 -15.93
CA HIS A 22 20.38 -10.36 -16.87
C HIS A 22 20.77 -8.96 -16.42
N ASN A 23 20.81 -8.66 -15.11
CA ASN A 23 21.31 -7.39 -14.61
C ASN A 23 22.81 -7.26 -14.84
N PHE A 24 23.55 -8.33 -14.54
CA PHE A 24 24.98 -8.40 -14.83
C PHE A 24 25.26 -8.21 -16.33
N ALA A 25 24.61 -9.01 -17.18
CA ALA A 25 24.77 -8.93 -18.63
C ALA A 25 24.44 -7.53 -19.16
N PHE A 26 23.36 -6.91 -18.69
CA PHE A 26 22.99 -5.55 -19.11
C PHE A 26 24.01 -4.50 -18.65
N GLN A 27 24.41 -4.54 -17.37
CA GLN A 27 25.44 -3.64 -16.83
C GLN A 27 26.75 -3.76 -17.61
N GLN A 28 27.22 -5.00 -17.84
CA GLN A 28 28.45 -5.25 -18.60
C GLN A 28 28.32 -4.83 -20.07
N PHE A 29 27.14 -4.96 -20.67
CA PHE A 29 26.88 -4.45 -22.02
C PHE A 29 27.06 -2.92 -22.09
N LEU A 30 26.49 -2.18 -21.13
CA LEU A 30 26.64 -0.72 -21.06
C LEU A 30 28.10 -0.32 -20.78
N LEU A 31 28.78 -0.99 -19.85
CA LEU A 31 30.19 -0.74 -19.54
C LEU A 31 31.10 -0.99 -20.75
N LYS A 32 30.87 -2.07 -21.50
CA LYS A 32 31.59 -2.37 -22.75
C LYS A 32 31.42 -1.26 -23.80
N ASN A 33 30.28 -0.58 -23.78
CA ASN A 33 29.97 0.57 -24.63
C ASN A 33 30.33 1.93 -23.98
N LYS A 34 31.14 1.93 -22.91
CA LYS A 34 31.63 3.13 -22.20
C LYS A 34 30.53 3.96 -21.56
N ILE A 35 29.44 3.32 -21.12
CA ILE A 35 28.34 3.95 -20.42
C ILE A 35 28.40 3.54 -18.95
N ASP A 36 28.80 4.49 -18.10
CA ASP A 36 28.82 4.29 -16.65
C ASP A 36 27.40 4.12 -16.11
N ASN A 37 27.22 3.08 -15.29
CA ASN A 37 25.93 2.73 -14.75
C ASN A 37 26.07 2.05 -13.38
N THR A 38 25.02 2.17 -12.56
CA THR A 38 24.95 1.55 -11.24
C THR A 38 23.62 0.84 -11.09
N ILE A 39 23.65 -0.40 -10.60
CA ILE A 39 22.44 -1.13 -10.22
C ILE A 39 21.91 -0.56 -8.91
N ILE A 40 20.66 -0.13 -8.89
CA ILE A 40 19.99 0.31 -7.68
C ILE A 40 19.51 -0.95 -6.95
N SER A 41 20.05 -1.16 -5.74
CA SER A 41 19.64 -2.25 -4.87
C SER A 41 18.16 -2.05 -4.48
N TYR A 42 17.23 -2.75 -5.14
CA TYR A 42 15.79 -2.47 -5.03
C TYR A 42 14.97 -3.67 -4.52
N THR A 43 14.26 -3.51 -3.39
CA THR A 43 13.35 -4.53 -2.85
C THR A 43 11.90 -4.31 -3.30
N PRO A 44 11.23 -5.31 -3.88
CA PRO A 44 9.82 -5.21 -4.29
C PRO A 44 8.85 -4.95 -3.14
N VAL A 45 7.72 -4.31 -3.42
CA VAL A 45 6.67 -3.99 -2.42
C VAL A 45 6.07 -5.22 -1.71
N TYR A 46 6.14 -6.40 -2.34
CA TYR A 46 5.65 -7.67 -1.82
C TYR A 46 6.75 -8.54 -1.17
N PHE A 47 7.98 -8.02 -1.06
CA PHE A 47 9.10 -8.75 -0.47
C PHE A 47 8.84 -9.05 1.02
N ASN A 48 8.21 -8.12 1.74
CA ASN A 48 7.91 -8.20 3.18
C ASN A 48 9.16 -8.46 4.03
N ASP A 49 9.05 -9.24 5.10
CA ASP A 49 10.15 -9.71 5.96
C ASP A 49 10.70 -11.08 5.50
N PHE A 50 10.60 -11.39 4.20
CA PHE A 50 11.09 -12.66 3.65
C PHE A 50 12.62 -12.73 3.72
N ASN A 51 13.14 -13.71 4.46
CA ASN A 51 14.57 -13.98 4.51
C ASN A 51 14.96 -14.93 3.36
N LEU A 52 15.71 -14.44 2.38
CA LEU A 52 16.16 -15.23 1.21
C LEU A 52 17.07 -16.41 1.60
N ARG A 53 17.90 -16.21 2.62
CA ARG A 53 18.84 -17.22 3.15
C ARG A 53 18.11 -18.28 3.95
N HIS A 54 17.16 -17.87 4.80
CA HIS A 54 16.43 -18.73 5.73
C HIS A 54 14.89 -18.60 5.60
N PRO A 55 14.30 -19.02 4.47
CA PRO A 55 12.86 -18.91 4.22
C PRO A 55 12.01 -19.78 5.17
N TYR A 56 12.59 -20.86 5.72
CA TYR A 56 11.93 -21.70 6.74
C TYR A 56 11.37 -20.87 7.90
N GLU A 57 12.16 -19.97 8.47
CA GLU A 57 11.74 -19.17 9.63
C GLU A 57 10.57 -18.24 9.30
N TYR A 58 10.54 -17.71 8.08
CA TYR A 58 9.43 -16.90 7.58
C TYR A 58 8.13 -17.70 7.51
N TYR A 59 8.15 -18.89 6.89
CA TYR A 59 6.95 -19.73 6.79
C TYR A 59 6.52 -20.33 8.13
N LYS A 60 7.47 -20.70 8.99
CA LYS A 60 7.19 -21.11 10.36
C LYS A 60 6.43 -20.03 11.13
N LYS A 61 6.93 -18.78 11.10
CA LYS A 61 6.26 -17.64 11.73
C LYS A 61 4.84 -17.41 11.16
N ILE A 62 4.63 -17.63 9.86
CA ILE A 62 3.28 -17.53 9.27
C ILE A 62 2.36 -18.63 9.80
N CYS A 63 2.82 -19.89 9.80
CA CYS A 63 2.05 -21.02 10.32
C CYS A 63 1.68 -20.82 11.79
N ASP A 64 2.66 -20.46 12.65
CA ASP A 64 2.44 -20.22 14.07
C ASP A 64 1.39 -19.11 14.31
N ASN A 65 1.44 -18.04 13.50
CA ASN A 65 0.45 -16.96 13.54
C ASN A 65 -0.93 -17.39 13.04
N MET A 66 -1.02 -18.24 12.01
CA MET A 66 -2.30 -18.75 11.53
C MET A 66 -2.97 -19.64 12.56
N GLU A 67 -2.19 -20.53 13.20
CA GLU A 67 -2.68 -21.41 14.26
C GLU A 67 -3.14 -20.62 15.48
N LYS A 68 -2.32 -19.67 15.96
CA LYS A 68 -2.67 -18.81 17.10
C LYS A 68 -3.95 -18.00 16.89
N ASN A 69 -4.26 -17.64 15.65
CA ASN A 69 -5.43 -16.81 15.31
C ASN A 69 -6.61 -17.61 14.74
N GLY A 70 -6.60 -18.95 14.82
CA GLY A 70 -7.67 -19.81 14.28
C GLY A 70 -7.87 -19.68 12.76
N LYS A 71 -6.85 -19.24 12.03
CA LYS A 71 -6.91 -19.06 10.57
C LYS A 71 -6.69 -20.36 9.79
N LYS A 72 -6.22 -21.41 10.45
CA LYS A 72 -6.07 -22.74 9.84
C LYS A 72 -7.40 -23.25 9.28
N GLU A 73 -8.48 -23.09 10.04
CA GLU A 73 -9.82 -23.52 9.64
C GLU A 73 -10.49 -22.52 8.69
N LEU A 74 -10.16 -21.23 8.80
CA LEU A 74 -10.74 -20.16 7.97
C LEU A 74 -10.13 -20.05 6.57
N ASP A 75 -8.89 -20.51 6.40
CA ASP A 75 -8.12 -20.42 5.16
C ASP A 75 -7.26 -21.69 4.97
N PRO A 76 -7.92 -22.84 4.72
CA PRO A 76 -7.26 -24.14 4.63
C PRO A 76 -6.26 -24.22 3.46
N ASP A 77 -6.52 -23.50 2.37
CA ASP A 77 -5.67 -23.51 1.18
C ASP A 77 -4.32 -22.84 1.45
N ASN A 78 -4.32 -21.64 2.06
CA ASN A 78 -3.06 -20.99 2.45
C ASN A 78 -2.38 -21.74 3.59
N TRP A 79 -3.14 -22.34 4.51
CA TRP A 79 -2.57 -23.18 5.56
C TRP A 79 -1.77 -24.34 4.95
N GLN A 80 -2.39 -25.13 4.07
CA GLN A 80 -1.73 -26.25 3.39
C GLN A 80 -0.47 -25.76 2.67
N ARG A 81 -0.61 -24.74 1.81
CA ARG A 81 0.51 -24.18 1.04
C ARG A 81 1.67 -23.72 1.92
N PHE A 82 1.39 -23.01 3.02
CA PHE A 82 2.45 -22.50 3.89
C PHE A 82 3.10 -23.60 4.73
N THR A 83 2.35 -24.62 5.14
CA THR A 83 2.92 -25.79 5.82
C THR A 83 3.81 -26.61 4.91
N GLU A 84 3.40 -26.83 3.65
CA GLU A 84 4.22 -27.51 2.63
C GLU A 84 5.53 -26.75 2.42
N LEU A 85 5.46 -25.43 2.18
CA LEU A 85 6.65 -24.60 2.00
C LEU A 85 7.54 -24.59 3.25
N ARG A 86 6.96 -24.54 4.45
CA ARG A 86 7.72 -24.63 5.72
C ARG A 86 8.51 -25.93 5.77
N ASP A 87 7.85 -27.06 5.54
CA ASP A 87 8.46 -28.38 5.69
C ASP A 87 9.50 -28.65 4.59
N GLU A 88 9.22 -28.21 3.36
CA GLU A 88 10.13 -28.24 2.22
C GLU A 88 11.42 -27.43 2.48
N TYR A 89 11.28 -26.18 2.92
CA TYR A 89 12.44 -25.35 3.24
C TYR A 89 13.17 -25.82 4.50
N GLN A 90 12.48 -26.47 5.45
CA GLN A 90 13.15 -27.12 6.57
C GLN A 90 14.02 -28.29 6.09
N ALA A 91 13.49 -29.10 5.16
CA ALA A 91 14.18 -30.28 4.65
C ALA A 91 15.45 -29.94 3.84
N LEU A 92 15.49 -28.74 3.24
CA LEU A 92 16.58 -28.18 2.43
C LEU A 92 17.29 -26.99 3.09
N TYR A 93 17.21 -26.86 4.42
CA TYR A 93 17.69 -25.66 5.13
C TYR A 93 19.15 -25.32 4.79
N ASN A 94 20.04 -26.31 4.86
CA ASN A 94 21.48 -26.12 4.62
C ASN A 94 21.80 -25.93 3.13
N GLU A 95 21.14 -26.67 2.25
CA GLU A 95 21.27 -26.55 0.80
C GLU A 95 20.81 -25.16 0.31
N ARG A 96 19.69 -24.67 0.86
CA ARG A 96 19.18 -23.33 0.58
C ARG A 96 20.16 -22.25 1.05
N GLU A 97 20.74 -22.43 2.23
CA GLU A 97 21.74 -21.52 2.77
C GLU A 97 22.96 -21.42 1.82
N ARG A 98 23.53 -22.56 1.42
CA ARG A 98 24.66 -22.59 0.47
C ARG A 98 24.31 -21.98 -0.88
N ARG A 99 23.11 -22.26 -1.40
CA ARG A 99 22.64 -21.64 -2.66
C ARG A 99 22.55 -20.13 -2.54
N TYR A 100 21.98 -19.62 -1.45
CA TYR A 100 21.91 -18.19 -1.20
C TYR A 100 23.31 -17.58 -1.15
N ASP A 101 24.24 -18.19 -0.41
CA ASP A 101 25.61 -17.68 -0.27
C ASP A 101 26.33 -17.64 -1.63
N LYS A 102 26.14 -18.65 -2.50
CA LYS A 102 26.66 -18.63 -3.88
C LYS A 102 26.05 -17.49 -4.71
N PHE A 103 24.74 -17.27 -4.62
CA PHE A 103 24.07 -16.17 -5.32
C PHE A 103 24.54 -14.80 -4.83
N GLN A 104 24.67 -14.63 -3.52
CA GLN A 104 25.12 -13.40 -2.91
C GLN A 104 26.58 -13.11 -3.26
N ASN A 105 27.44 -14.14 -3.24
CA ASN A 105 28.83 -14.02 -3.67
C ASN A 105 28.94 -13.55 -5.14
N PHE A 106 28.14 -14.12 -6.05
CA PHE A 106 28.09 -13.67 -7.44
C PHE A 106 27.68 -12.19 -7.53
N ILE A 107 26.65 -11.77 -6.81
CA ILE A 107 26.17 -10.38 -6.82
C ILE A 107 27.25 -9.43 -6.27
N ASP A 108 27.80 -9.71 -5.10
CA ASP A 108 28.77 -8.83 -4.44
C ASP A 108 30.10 -8.75 -5.18
N THR A 109 30.49 -9.82 -5.88
CA THR A 109 31.72 -9.83 -6.69
C THR A 109 31.55 -9.08 -8.01
N ASN A 110 30.38 -9.19 -8.65
CA ASN A 110 30.22 -8.80 -10.05
C ASN A 110 29.41 -7.51 -10.28
N TYR A 111 28.62 -7.05 -9.31
CA TYR A 111 27.76 -5.88 -9.50
C TYR A 111 28.44 -4.59 -9.06
N ILE A 112 28.31 -3.56 -9.89
CA ILE A 112 28.43 -2.16 -9.45
C ILE A 112 27.03 -1.72 -8.99
N LYS A 113 26.82 -1.61 -7.68
CA LYS A 113 25.49 -1.35 -7.09
C LYS A 113 25.51 -0.28 -6.00
N THR A 114 24.34 0.26 -5.67
CA THR A 114 24.18 1.17 -4.52
C THR A 114 24.34 0.43 -3.20
N ASP A 115 25.00 1.07 -2.23
CA ASP A 115 25.11 0.56 -0.86
C ASP A 115 23.75 0.56 -0.15
N LYS A 116 22.95 1.61 -0.40
CA LYS A 116 21.60 1.74 0.14
C LYS A 116 20.62 0.86 -0.64
N ILE A 117 19.73 0.21 0.11
CA ILE A 117 18.59 -0.55 -0.44
C ILE A 117 17.38 0.38 -0.51
N TYR A 118 16.75 0.42 -1.68
CA TYR A 118 15.57 1.21 -1.96
C TYR A 118 14.33 0.31 -2.10
N ASP A 119 13.17 0.89 -1.82
CA ASP A 119 11.85 0.34 -2.11
C ASP A 119 10.99 1.47 -2.71
N ALA A 120 9.79 1.14 -3.22
CA ALA A 120 8.90 2.14 -3.83
C ALA A 120 8.53 3.28 -2.85
N ASP A 121 8.49 3.00 -1.54
CA ASP A 121 8.10 3.99 -0.53
C ASP A 121 9.25 4.96 -0.22
N LEU A 122 10.49 4.47 -0.18
CA LEU A 122 11.69 5.29 -0.01
C LEU A 122 11.96 6.14 -1.25
N LEU A 123 11.75 5.59 -2.45
CA LEU A 123 11.87 6.34 -3.70
C LEU A 123 10.79 7.42 -3.85
N GLU A 124 9.72 7.44 -3.07
CA GLU A 124 8.83 8.62 -3.06
C GLU A 124 9.50 9.86 -2.48
N VAL A 125 10.44 9.69 -1.56
CA VAL A 125 10.99 10.80 -0.75
C VAL A 125 12.49 11.03 -0.95
N GLU A 126 13.21 10.05 -1.49
CA GLU A 126 14.67 10.10 -1.64
C GLU A 126 15.08 9.79 -3.08
N ASP A 127 15.77 10.73 -3.73
CA ASP A 127 16.39 10.57 -5.05
C ASP A 127 17.74 9.83 -4.89
N PRO A 128 17.93 8.66 -5.51
CA PRO A 128 19.21 7.96 -5.52
C PRO A 128 20.37 8.72 -6.21
N GLY A 129 20.08 9.83 -6.90
CA GLY A 129 21.08 10.76 -7.43
C GLY A 129 21.53 10.49 -8.87
N PHE A 130 20.67 9.83 -9.67
CA PHE A 130 20.92 9.60 -11.09
C PHE A 130 20.15 10.59 -11.97
N ASP A 131 20.64 10.76 -13.21
CA ASP A 131 20.04 11.62 -14.22
C ASP A 131 19.05 10.83 -15.11
N CYS A 132 19.35 9.55 -15.32
CA CYS A 132 18.54 8.61 -16.08
C CYS A 132 18.33 7.32 -15.29
N TYR A 133 17.10 6.80 -15.33
CA TYR A 133 16.72 5.55 -14.70
C TYR A 133 16.26 4.56 -15.77
N ILE A 134 16.73 3.31 -15.66
CA ILE A 134 16.37 2.22 -16.56
C ILE A 134 15.67 1.13 -15.76
N CYS A 135 14.40 0.83 -16.07
CA CYS A 135 13.77 -0.39 -15.58
C CYS A 135 14.08 -1.53 -16.57
N CYS A 136 14.83 -2.53 -16.11
CA CYS A 136 15.42 -3.54 -17.00
C CYS A 136 15.04 -4.94 -16.54
N THR A 137 14.18 -5.64 -17.31
CA THR A 137 13.73 -7.04 -17.09
C THR A 137 13.34 -7.33 -15.61
N ASP A 138 12.87 -8.48 -15.15
CA ASP A 138 12.03 -9.52 -15.74
C ASP A 138 10.55 -9.05 -15.73
N VAL A 139 9.63 -9.87 -15.23
CA VAL A 139 8.19 -9.58 -15.07
C VAL A 139 7.97 -8.54 -13.97
N ILE A 140 8.38 -7.30 -14.23
CA ILE A 140 8.37 -6.20 -13.26
C ILE A 140 7.13 -5.31 -13.36
N TRP A 141 6.37 -5.40 -14.45
CA TRP A 141 5.15 -4.61 -14.65
C TRP A 141 3.85 -5.34 -14.32
N LYS A 142 3.93 -6.53 -13.71
CA LYS A 142 2.72 -7.23 -13.23
C LYS A 142 2.11 -6.51 -12.04
N LYS A 143 0.78 -6.58 -11.93
CA LYS A 143 0.07 -6.22 -10.70
C LYS A 143 0.22 -7.34 -9.69
N GLU A 144 0.70 -7.01 -8.49
CA GLU A 144 0.89 -8.00 -7.43
C GLU A 144 -0.39 -8.13 -6.59
N PRO A 145 -0.95 -9.35 -6.44
CA PRO A 145 -2.15 -9.57 -5.64
C PRO A 145 -1.99 -9.03 -4.21
N GLY A 146 -2.90 -8.15 -3.79
CA GLY A 146 -2.87 -7.52 -2.46
C GLY A 146 -1.89 -6.35 -2.29
N PHE A 147 -1.00 -6.09 -3.26
CA PHE A 147 -0.02 -4.99 -3.19
C PHE A 147 -0.21 -3.93 -4.28
N GLY A 148 -0.73 -4.32 -5.46
CA GLY A 148 -0.90 -3.43 -6.60
C GLY A 148 0.34 -3.37 -7.50
N PHE A 149 0.47 -2.29 -8.28
CA PHE A 149 1.67 -2.04 -9.07
C PHE A 149 2.82 -1.51 -8.21
N ASP A 150 4.01 -2.05 -8.44
CA ASP A 150 5.23 -1.60 -7.79
C ASP A 150 5.80 -0.36 -8.52
N ARG A 151 5.54 0.83 -7.99
CA ARG A 151 5.89 2.12 -8.65
C ARG A 151 7.38 2.23 -8.99
N GLY A 152 8.28 1.60 -8.23
CA GLY A 152 9.72 1.64 -8.51
C GLY A 152 10.06 0.96 -9.84
N PHE A 153 9.42 -0.16 -10.16
CA PHE A 153 9.61 -0.86 -11.44
C PHE A 153 9.00 -0.14 -12.65
N PHE A 154 8.08 0.77 -12.40
CA PHE A 154 7.52 1.67 -13.40
C PHE A 154 8.29 2.99 -13.52
N LEU A 155 9.32 3.20 -12.69
CA LEU A 155 10.00 4.50 -12.55
C LEU A 155 9.03 5.65 -12.21
N ALA A 156 7.94 5.34 -11.49
CA ALA A 156 6.81 6.24 -11.25
C ALA A 156 6.79 6.86 -9.84
N CYS A 157 7.90 6.75 -9.10
CA CYS A 157 8.05 7.38 -7.79
C CYS A 157 8.36 8.87 -7.91
N SER A 158 7.94 9.67 -6.92
CA SER A 158 8.04 11.14 -6.98
C SER A 158 9.47 11.66 -7.12
N SER A 159 10.48 10.99 -6.55
CA SER A 159 11.89 11.38 -6.71
C SER A 159 12.44 11.19 -8.13
N LEU A 160 11.75 10.39 -8.96
CA LEU A 160 12.15 10.07 -10.33
C LEU A 160 11.44 10.96 -11.37
N GLU A 161 10.61 11.89 -10.92
CA GLU A 161 9.92 12.85 -11.79
C GLU A 161 10.91 13.77 -12.49
N ASN A 162 10.64 14.08 -13.76
CA ASN A 162 11.53 14.91 -14.59
C ASN A 162 12.96 14.37 -14.75
N LYS A 163 13.18 13.08 -14.49
CA LYS A 163 14.40 12.35 -14.87
C LYS A 163 14.18 11.67 -16.22
N TRP A 164 15.26 11.30 -16.90
CA TRP A 164 15.17 10.45 -18.09
C TRP A 164 14.77 9.03 -17.69
N LYS A 165 13.87 8.41 -18.45
CA LYS A 165 13.32 7.08 -18.14
C LYS A 165 13.38 6.17 -19.35
N ILE A 166 13.96 4.98 -19.19
CA ILE A 166 14.03 3.96 -20.25
C ILE A 166 13.49 2.65 -19.69
N SER A 167 12.72 1.91 -20.49
CA SER A 167 12.50 0.49 -20.25
C SER A 167 13.32 -0.35 -21.22
N TYR A 168 14.05 -1.32 -20.68
CA TYR A 168 14.79 -2.29 -21.47
C TYR A 168 14.26 -3.70 -21.23
N ALA A 169 13.74 -4.34 -22.28
CA ALA A 169 13.21 -5.71 -22.23
C ALA A 169 12.20 -5.94 -21.08
N ALA A 170 11.44 -4.91 -20.69
CA ALA A 170 10.48 -5.00 -19.61
C ALA A 170 9.38 -6.00 -19.95
N SER A 171 8.85 -6.67 -18.93
CA SER A 171 7.80 -7.68 -19.11
C SER A 171 6.67 -7.47 -18.12
N ARG A 172 5.45 -7.67 -18.62
CA ARG A 172 4.22 -7.60 -17.82
C ARG A 172 3.68 -9.00 -17.50
N GLY A 173 3.95 -9.99 -18.36
CA GLY A 173 3.47 -11.37 -18.21
C GLY A 173 2.01 -11.61 -18.63
N VAL A 174 1.20 -10.56 -18.62
CA VAL A 174 -0.10 -10.46 -19.31
C VAL A 174 -0.08 -9.19 -20.17
N TYR A 175 -0.91 -9.09 -21.21
CA TYR A 175 -0.90 -7.90 -22.06
C TYR A 175 -1.94 -6.84 -21.66
N HIS A 176 -2.95 -7.18 -20.83
CA HIS A 176 -3.93 -6.23 -20.29
C HIS A 176 -4.31 -6.54 -18.82
N SER A 177 -4.90 -5.57 -18.13
CA SER A 177 -5.47 -5.71 -16.78
C SER A 177 -6.89 -6.25 -16.84
N GLU A 178 -7.34 -6.83 -15.73
CA GLU A 178 -8.71 -7.34 -15.60
C GLU A 178 -9.74 -6.20 -15.45
N ASN A 179 -9.35 -5.02 -14.98
CA ASN A 179 -10.24 -3.86 -14.81
C ASN A 179 -9.63 -2.57 -15.38
N GLU A 180 -10.52 -1.60 -15.64
CA GLU A 180 -10.20 -0.35 -16.33
C GLU A 180 -9.29 0.59 -15.52
N GLU A 181 -9.44 0.65 -14.18
CA GLU A 181 -8.63 1.56 -13.36
C GLU A 181 -7.17 1.11 -13.27
N ASP A 182 -6.94 -0.20 -13.15
CA ASP A 182 -5.60 -0.77 -13.24
C ASP A 182 -4.99 -0.51 -14.62
N GLU A 183 -5.77 -0.64 -15.69
CA GLU A 183 -5.27 -0.39 -17.04
C GLU A 183 -4.90 1.08 -17.24
N LYS A 184 -5.75 2.01 -16.77
CA LYS A 184 -5.44 3.44 -16.78
C LYS A 184 -4.16 3.76 -16.02
N THR A 185 -3.97 3.14 -14.85
CA THR A 185 -2.76 3.32 -14.04
C THR A 185 -1.54 2.76 -14.75
N PHE A 186 -1.63 1.56 -15.31
CA PHE A 186 -0.56 0.94 -16.08
C PHE A 186 -0.14 1.83 -17.26
N LEU A 187 -1.08 2.23 -18.11
CA LEU A 187 -0.79 3.07 -19.27
C LEU A 187 -0.24 4.44 -18.87
N HIS A 188 -0.78 5.06 -17.82
CA HIS A 188 -0.25 6.32 -17.30
C HIS A 188 1.22 6.24 -16.89
N TYR A 189 1.62 5.15 -16.22
CA TYR A 189 3.01 4.96 -15.82
C TYR A 189 3.94 4.68 -17.00
N ILE A 190 3.50 3.85 -17.96
CA ILE A 190 4.32 3.54 -19.14
C ILE A 190 4.48 4.76 -20.06
N ASP A 191 3.43 5.56 -20.23
CA ASP A 191 3.45 6.77 -21.05
C ASP A 191 4.35 7.89 -20.48
N ASP A 192 4.83 7.74 -19.23
CA ASP A 192 5.86 8.65 -18.70
C ASP A 192 7.30 8.23 -19.04
N ILE A 193 7.51 7.00 -19.53
CA ILE A 193 8.82 6.47 -19.93
C ILE A 193 9.20 7.06 -21.29
N ASP A 194 10.43 7.56 -21.42
CA ASP A 194 10.88 8.31 -22.60
C ASP A 194 11.28 7.40 -23.78
N ALA A 195 11.82 6.22 -23.49
CA ALA A 195 12.12 5.21 -24.50
C ALA A 195 11.64 3.84 -24.01
N VAL A 196 10.72 3.24 -24.76
CA VAL A 196 10.01 2.03 -24.32
C VAL A 196 10.47 0.82 -25.13
N SER A 197 10.98 -0.20 -24.44
CA SER A 197 11.14 -1.51 -25.04
C SER A 197 10.67 -2.64 -24.13
N VAL A 198 10.16 -3.67 -24.78
CA VAL A 198 9.65 -4.88 -24.14
C VAL A 198 10.20 -6.10 -24.88
N ARG A 199 10.16 -7.26 -24.26
CA ARG A 199 10.63 -8.52 -24.87
C ARG A 199 9.49 -9.45 -25.33
N GLU A 200 8.25 -8.96 -25.28
CA GLU A 200 7.04 -9.72 -25.60
C GLU A 200 6.31 -9.04 -26.76
N LYS A 201 6.21 -9.71 -27.91
CA LYS A 201 5.55 -9.17 -29.11
C LYS A 201 4.13 -8.65 -28.86
N PHE A 202 3.28 -9.43 -28.19
CA PHE A 202 1.89 -9.02 -27.91
C PHE A 202 1.81 -7.78 -27.00
N LEU A 203 2.71 -7.65 -26.02
CA LEU A 203 2.79 -6.46 -25.19
C LEU A 203 3.26 -5.25 -26.01
N ALA A 204 4.24 -5.44 -26.90
CA ALA A 204 4.71 -4.37 -27.78
C ALA A 204 3.58 -3.86 -28.69
N GLU A 205 2.85 -4.77 -29.35
CA GLU A 205 1.69 -4.44 -30.19
C GLU A 205 0.56 -3.76 -29.41
N TYR A 206 0.33 -4.18 -28.17
CA TYR A 206 -0.64 -3.54 -27.29
C TYR A 206 -0.23 -2.11 -26.94
N LEU A 207 1.02 -1.91 -26.49
CA LEU A 207 1.50 -0.59 -26.09
C LEU A 207 1.54 0.39 -27.27
N ARG A 208 1.97 -0.02 -28.47
CA ARG A 208 1.96 0.82 -29.69
C ARG A 208 0.59 1.43 -30.01
N LYS A 209 -0.49 0.81 -29.55
CA LYS A 209 -1.87 1.27 -29.76
C LYS A 209 -2.40 2.17 -28.62
N ASN A 210 -1.72 2.20 -27.47
CA ASN A 210 -2.27 2.76 -26.23
C ASN A 210 -1.37 3.79 -25.53
N ILE A 211 -0.12 3.98 -25.98
CA ILE A 211 0.79 5.03 -25.45
C ILE A 211 1.29 5.94 -26.57
N SER A 212 1.87 7.07 -26.20
CA SER A 212 2.37 8.09 -27.14
C SER A 212 3.76 7.78 -27.71
N GLN A 213 4.54 6.93 -27.04
CA GLN A 213 5.88 6.54 -27.45
C GLN A 213 5.89 5.39 -28.45
N ASP A 214 6.91 5.39 -29.31
CA ASP A 214 7.27 4.19 -30.07
C ASP A 214 7.76 3.10 -29.12
N VAL A 215 7.35 1.86 -29.41
CA VAL A 215 7.70 0.68 -28.61
C VAL A 215 8.50 -0.29 -29.44
N THR A 216 9.71 -0.61 -28.96
CA THR A 216 10.62 -1.56 -29.61
C THR A 216 10.54 -2.93 -28.95
N GLU A 217 10.48 -3.98 -29.75
CA GLU A 217 10.67 -5.35 -29.27
C GLU A 217 12.18 -5.65 -29.27
N VAL A 218 12.74 -6.04 -28.12
CA VAL A 218 14.18 -6.25 -27.95
C VAL A 218 14.49 -7.61 -27.32
N LEU A 219 15.73 -8.05 -27.47
CA LEU A 219 16.25 -9.23 -26.79
C LEU A 219 16.33 -9.04 -25.28
N ASP A 220 16.12 -10.13 -24.55
CA ASP A 220 16.49 -10.20 -23.14
C ASP A 220 18.00 -9.93 -22.96
N PRO A 221 18.44 -9.22 -21.91
CA PRO A 221 19.84 -8.86 -21.74
C PRO A 221 20.83 -10.03 -21.76
N VAL A 222 20.39 -11.24 -21.42
CA VAL A 222 21.28 -12.43 -21.47
C VAL A 222 21.72 -12.81 -22.89
N LEU A 223 21.07 -12.25 -23.92
CA LEU A 223 21.41 -12.49 -25.33
C LEU A 223 22.15 -11.30 -25.97
N LEU A 224 22.41 -10.22 -25.21
CA LEU A 224 23.18 -9.07 -25.69
C LEU A 224 24.68 -9.34 -25.87
N HIS A 225 25.18 -10.39 -25.22
CA HIS A 225 26.56 -10.84 -25.37
C HIS A 225 26.65 -12.11 -26.23
N GLU A 226 27.83 -12.36 -26.75
CA GLU A 226 28.17 -13.66 -27.34
C GLU A 226 28.43 -14.69 -26.23
N LYS A 227 28.36 -15.96 -26.57
CA LYS A 227 28.54 -17.07 -25.63
C LYS A 227 29.89 -17.02 -24.89
N GLU A 228 30.94 -16.49 -25.51
CA GLU A 228 32.29 -16.38 -24.94
C GLU A 228 32.30 -15.49 -23.70
N PHE A 229 31.45 -14.46 -23.61
CA PHE A 229 31.31 -13.62 -22.41
C PHE A 229 30.98 -14.44 -21.16
N TYR A 230 30.18 -15.51 -21.31
CA TYR A 230 29.79 -16.36 -20.19
C TYR A 230 30.87 -17.38 -19.82
N TYR A 231 31.85 -17.63 -20.69
CA TYR A 231 32.89 -18.62 -20.44
C TYR A 231 33.88 -18.16 -19.37
N ASP A 232 34.02 -16.85 -19.17
CA ASP A 232 34.98 -16.26 -18.24
C ASP A 232 34.66 -16.54 -16.77
N PHE A 233 33.39 -16.80 -16.44
CA PHE A 233 32.95 -16.99 -15.06
C PHE A 233 32.09 -18.25 -14.84
N MET A 234 31.61 -18.92 -15.89
CA MET A 234 30.90 -20.18 -15.71
C MET A 234 31.82 -21.27 -15.12
N LYS A 235 31.25 -22.19 -14.36
CA LYS A 235 31.99 -23.32 -13.76
C LYS A 235 31.64 -24.60 -14.50
N LYS A 236 32.63 -25.24 -15.12
CA LYS A 236 32.44 -26.55 -15.76
C LYS A 236 32.00 -27.58 -14.70
N PRO A 237 30.94 -28.38 -14.96
CA PRO A 237 30.53 -29.47 -14.07
C PRO A 237 31.52 -30.63 -14.08
N GLU A 238 31.52 -31.44 -13.03
CA GLU A 238 32.32 -32.68 -12.96
C GLU A 238 31.61 -33.82 -13.71
N GLU A 239 30.29 -33.73 -13.83
CA GLU A 239 29.45 -34.66 -14.53
C GLU A 239 29.71 -34.60 -16.05
N GLU A 240 29.77 -35.78 -16.64
CA GLU A 240 29.86 -35.98 -18.09
C GLU A 240 28.71 -36.90 -18.53
N HIS A 241 28.35 -36.85 -19.82
CA HIS A 241 27.30 -37.69 -20.41
C HIS A 241 25.94 -37.61 -19.70
N TYR A 242 25.41 -36.39 -19.63
CA TYR A 242 24.15 -36.12 -18.94
C TYR A 242 23.19 -35.26 -19.77
N LEU A 243 21.91 -35.46 -19.47
CA LEU A 243 20.80 -34.59 -19.81
C LEU A 243 20.59 -33.61 -18.66
N PHE A 244 20.46 -32.33 -18.98
CA PHE A 244 20.11 -31.30 -18.01
C PHE A 244 18.59 -31.07 -18.01
N LEU A 245 17.95 -31.36 -16.88
CA LEU A 245 16.52 -31.14 -16.69
C LEU A 245 16.30 -29.96 -15.74
N TYR A 246 15.90 -28.83 -16.31
CA TYR A 246 15.53 -27.65 -15.52
C TYR A 246 14.11 -27.20 -15.85
N TYR A 247 13.23 -27.26 -14.85
CA TYR A 247 11.84 -26.83 -15.01
C TYR A 247 11.44 -25.86 -13.91
N VAL A 248 10.47 -25.02 -14.27
CA VAL A 248 9.84 -24.04 -13.39
C VAL A 248 8.34 -24.29 -13.35
N GLN A 249 7.71 -23.97 -12.21
CA GLN A 249 6.27 -24.16 -11.95
C GLN A 249 5.80 -25.62 -11.91
N GLU A 250 4.53 -25.82 -11.51
CA GLU A 250 4.01 -27.11 -11.09
C GLU A 250 3.64 -28.06 -12.25
N LYS A 251 3.38 -27.56 -13.46
CA LYS A 251 2.94 -28.35 -14.63
C LYS A 251 4.11 -28.85 -15.49
N ALA A 252 5.06 -29.55 -14.88
CA ALA A 252 6.29 -30.02 -15.55
C ALA A 252 6.29 -31.53 -15.87
N GLU A 253 5.23 -32.26 -15.53
CA GLU A 253 5.16 -33.72 -15.54
C GLU A 253 5.50 -34.30 -16.92
N ALA A 254 4.91 -33.74 -17.98
CA ALA A 254 5.20 -34.16 -19.35
C ALA A 254 6.67 -33.95 -19.74
N THR A 255 7.29 -32.86 -19.24
CA THR A 255 8.71 -32.57 -19.49
C THR A 255 9.60 -33.59 -18.81
N ILE A 256 9.29 -33.91 -17.54
CA ILE A 256 9.98 -34.90 -16.73
C ILE A 256 9.86 -36.30 -17.36
N GLU A 257 8.64 -36.73 -17.70
CA GLU A 257 8.38 -38.04 -18.31
C GLU A 257 9.18 -38.23 -19.61
N GLN A 258 9.22 -37.21 -20.47
CA GLN A 258 9.96 -37.26 -21.74
C GLN A 258 11.48 -37.23 -21.52
N ALA A 259 11.97 -36.41 -20.58
CA ALA A 259 13.39 -36.37 -20.22
C ALA A 259 13.89 -37.74 -19.73
N VAL A 260 13.11 -38.43 -18.91
CA VAL A 260 13.44 -39.78 -18.41
C VAL A 260 13.46 -40.80 -19.54
N LYS A 261 12.46 -40.80 -20.43
CA LYS A 261 12.45 -41.70 -21.60
C LYS A 261 13.68 -41.47 -22.49
N TYR A 262 14.02 -40.20 -22.74
CA TYR A 262 15.20 -39.82 -23.52
C TYR A 262 16.49 -40.29 -22.85
N ALA A 263 16.65 -40.02 -21.56
CA ALA A 263 17.83 -40.44 -20.81
C ALA A 263 18.05 -41.96 -20.85
N ARG A 264 16.99 -42.77 -20.71
CA ARG A 264 17.07 -44.24 -20.83
C ARG A 264 17.52 -44.68 -22.21
N ALA A 265 16.91 -44.14 -23.26
CA ALA A 265 17.19 -44.52 -24.64
C ALA A 265 18.62 -44.16 -25.07
N HIS A 266 19.16 -43.08 -24.50
CA HIS A 266 20.48 -42.55 -24.84
C HIS A 266 21.57 -42.86 -23.79
N ASN A 267 21.25 -43.64 -22.74
CA ASN A 267 22.15 -43.98 -21.64
C ASN A 267 22.79 -42.73 -20.99
N LEU A 268 21.98 -41.70 -20.73
CA LEU A 268 22.39 -40.46 -20.11
C LEU A 268 22.00 -40.42 -18.63
N LYS A 269 22.83 -39.79 -17.81
CA LYS A 269 22.45 -39.36 -16.46
C LYS A 269 21.48 -38.18 -16.55
N ILE A 270 20.66 -37.95 -15.54
CA ILE A 270 19.85 -36.73 -15.43
C ILE A 270 20.39 -35.86 -14.30
N VAL A 271 20.79 -34.63 -14.62
CA VAL A 271 20.99 -33.59 -13.61
C VAL A 271 19.70 -32.81 -13.48
N GLU A 272 19.00 -32.99 -12.37
CA GLU A 272 17.72 -32.33 -12.11
C GLU A 272 17.88 -31.09 -11.24
N ILE A 273 17.26 -30.01 -11.69
CA ILE A 273 17.11 -28.79 -10.89
C ILE A 273 15.77 -28.10 -11.12
N THR A 274 15.31 -27.38 -10.10
CA THR A 274 14.08 -26.58 -10.15
C THR A 274 14.18 -25.34 -9.26
N ASP A 275 13.25 -24.39 -9.44
CA ASP A 275 13.10 -23.20 -8.60
C ASP A 275 12.32 -23.46 -7.30
N ARG A 276 11.82 -24.69 -7.10
CA ARG A 276 11.06 -25.11 -5.92
C ARG A 276 11.91 -25.89 -4.91
N PRO A 277 11.65 -25.75 -3.59
CA PRO A 277 12.38 -26.46 -2.54
C PRO A 277 11.97 -27.94 -2.40
N ILE A 278 12.15 -28.74 -3.45
CA ILE A 278 11.76 -30.15 -3.45
C ILE A 278 12.96 -31.02 -3.07
N LYS A 279 12.98 -31.57 -1.85
CA LYS A 279 14.09 -32.41 -1.39
C LYS A 279 14.17 -33.69 -2.19
N GLY A 280 15.33 -33.89 -2.83
CA GLY A 280 15.57 -35.04 -3.71
C GLY A 280 14.71 -35.03 -4.97
N GLY A 281 14.25 -33.86 -5.42
CA GLY A 281 13.64 -33.65 -6.75
C GLY A 281 12.35 -34.42 -7.04
N ARG A 282 11.91 -34.45 -8.31
CA ARG A 282 10.65 -35.09 -8.75
C ARG A 282 10.86 -36.44 -9.44
N LEU A 283 12.10 -36.92 -9.48
CA LEU A 283 12.49 -38.13 -10.20
C LEU A 283 12.66 -39.37 -9.31
N GLN A 284 12.32 -39.28 -8.01
CA GLN A 284 12.60 -40.35 -7.03
C GLN A 284 11.97 -41.70 -7.39
N GLN A 285 10.85 -41.70 -8.11
CA GLN A 285 10.18 -42.92 -8.58
C GLN A 285 10.93 -43.65 -9.71
N TYR A 286 11.88 -43.00 -10.39
CA TYR A 286 12.65 -43.58 -11.49
C TYR A 286 13.98 -44.12 -10.97
N THR A 287 14.01 -45.42 -10.66
CA THR A 287 15.18 -46.09 -10.05
C THR A 287 16.14 -46.71 -11.05
N ASP A 288 15.76 -46.72 -12.33
CA ASP A 288 16.49 -47.31 -13.45
C ASP A 288 17.27 -46.28 -14.29
N VAL A 289 17.30 -45.02 -13.84
CA VAL A 289 18.09 -43.93 -14.42
C VAL A 289 18.92 -43.30 -13.32
N GLU A 290 20.20 -43.02 -13.58
CA GLU A 290 21.04 -42.29 -12.62
C GLU A 290 20.61 -40.81 -12.59
N VAL A 291 20.18 -40.34 -11.42
CA VAL A 291 19.71 -38.95 -11.21
C VAL A 291 20.58 -38.25 -10.18
N ILE A 292 21.02 -37.05 -10.52
CA ILE A 292 21.79 -36.16 -9.66
C ILE A 292 20.90 -34.97 -9.29
N TYR A 293 20.59 -34.87 -8.00
CA TYR A 293 19.80 -33.77 -7.45
C TYR A 293 20.73 -32.67 -6.93
N ASN A 294 20.72 -31.50 -7.55
CA ASN A 294 21.63 -30.41 -7.19
C ASN A 294 20.85 -29.14 -6.83
N TYR A 295 20.20 -29.16 -5.66
CA TYR A 295 19.40 -28.00 -5.22
C TYR A 295 20.26 -26.80 -4.80
N ASP A 296 21.51 -27.02 -4.36
CA ASP A 296 22.41 -25.96 -3.87
C ASP A 296 23.30 -25.32 -4.95
N MET A 297 23.01 -25.60 -6.22
CA MET A 297 23.69 -25.04 -7.39
C MET A 297 23.75 -23.50 -7.35
N GLY A 298 24.89 -22.93 -7.74
CA GLY A 298 25.08 -21.50 -7.97
C GLY A 298 24.81 -21.06 -9.41
N ILE A 299 24.98 -19.77 -9.70
CA ILE A 299 24.72 -19.17 -11.03
C ILE A 299 25.76 -19.64 -12.05
N GLU A 300 27.02 -19.62 -11.65
CA GLU A 300 28.17 -20.04 -12.46
C GLU A 300 28.09 -21.53 -12.81
N GLU A 301 27.67 -22.35 -11.85
CA GLU A 301 27.45 -23.79 -12.02
C GLU A 301 26.28 -24.04 -12.98
N TRP A 302 25.16 -23.33 -12.81
CA TRP A 302 23.98 -23.48 -13.66
C TRP A 302 24.28 -23.22 -15.14
N LEU A 303 25.08 -22.19 -15.45
CA LEU A 303 25.54 -21.93 -16.81
C LEU A 303 26.41 -23.07 -17.36
N GLY A 304 27.32 -23.60 -16.54
CA GLY A 304 28.15 -24.74 -16.90
C GLY A 304 27.31 -25.99 -17.19
N TYR A 305 26.36 -26.33 -16.33
CA TYR A 305 25.50 -27.48 -16.54
C TYR A 305 24.69 -27.39 -17.83
N ILE A 306 24.21 -26.20 -18.23
CA ILE A 306 23.56 -26.03 -19.54
C ILE A 306 24.57 -26.22 -20.66
N ARG A 307 25.74 -25.55 -20.59
CA ARG A 307 26.73 -25.55 -21.69
C ARG A 307 27.31 -26.93 -21.99
N TYR A 308 27.52 -27.76 -20.98
CA TYR A 308 28.19 -29.06 -21.10
C TYR A 308 27.21 -30.24 -21.21
N ALA A 309 25.89 -30.00 -21.14
CA ALA A 309 24.91 -31.06 -21.33
C ALA A 309 24.88 -31.58 -22.77
N ASP A 310 24.62 -32.88 -22.91
CA ASP A 310 24.39 -33.54 -24.19
C ASP A 310 23.00 -33.18 -24.74
N ALA A 311 22.01 -33.03 -23.85
CA ALA A 311 20.66 -32.55 -24.14
C ALA A 311 20.09 -31.73 -22.99
N VAL A 312 19.22 -30.77 -23.30
CA VAL A 312 18.53 -29.93 -22.32
C VAL A 312 17.03 -30.11 -22.45
N PHE A 313 16.37 -30.47 -21.35
CA PHE A 313 14.91 -30.49 -21.25
C PHE A 313 14.45 -29.38 -20.30
N THR A 314 13.57 -28.52 -20.79
CA THR A 314 13.14 -27.37 -20.00
C THR A 314 11.76 -26.84 -20.40
N ASN A 315 11.14 -26.09 -19.49
CA ASN A 315 10.03 -25.19 -19.77
C ASN A 315 10.37 -23.74 -19.34
N SER A 316 11.64 -23.47 -19.03
CA SER A 316 12.12 -22.18 -18.55
C SER A 316 12.59 -21.29 -19.70
N PHE A 317 12.09 -20.05 -19.75
CA PHE A 317 12.48 -19.04 -20.74
C PHE A 317 14.00 -18.85 -20.81
N HIS A 318 14.66 -18.57 -19.67
CA HIS A 318 16.09 -18.32 -19.67
C HIS A 318 16.92 -19.57 -19.95
N CYS A 319 16.44 -20.75 -19.57
CA CYS A 319 17.11 -21.99 -19.95
C CYS A 319 17.05 -22.21 -21.47
N CYS A 320 15.93 -21.84 -22.11
CA CYS A 320 15.85 -21.80 -23.57
C CYS A 320 16.85 -20.78 -24.13
N CYS A 321 16.89 -19.54 -23.63
CA CYS A 321 17.84 -18.52 -24.08
C CYS A 321 19.30 -19.00 -24.04
N PHE A 322 19.74 -19.56 -22.91
CA PHE A 322 21.10 -20.07 -22.76
C PHE A 322 21.35 -21.34 -23.58
N SER A 323 20.37 -22.22 -23.74
CA SER A 323 20.51 -23.40 -24.61
C SER A 323 20.68 -23.02 -26.07
N ILE A 324 19.94 -22.02 -26.54
CA ILE A 324 20.08 -21.44 -27.88
C ILE A 324 21.44 -20.78 -28.03
N LEU A 325 21.84 -19.94 -27.07
CA LEU A 325 23.14 -19.25 -27.07
C LEU A 325 24.34 -20.23 -27.06
N PHE A 326 24.22 -21.34 -26.34
CA PHE A 326 25.27 -22.37 -26.25
C PHE A 326 25.15 -23.47 -27.31
N GLU A 327 24.19 -23.38 -28.22
CA GLU A 327 23.97 -24.32 -29.32
C GLU A 327 23.72 -25.76 -28.82
N LYS A 328 22.82 -25.93 -27.85
CA LYS A 328 22.49 -27.22 -27.22
C LYS A 328 21.38 -27.97 -27.94
N GLU A 329 21.33 -29.30 -27.82
CA GLU A 329 20.16 -30.07 -28.22
C GLU A 329 19.01 -29.78 -27.23
N LEU A 330 18.04 -28.98 -27.67
CA LEU A 330 17.04 -28.36 -26.79
C LEU A 330 15.65 -29.00 -26.95
N PHE A 331 15.04 -29.46 -25.87
CA PHE A 331 13.67 -29.97 -25.86
C PHE A 331 12.81 -29.12 -24.92
N VAL A 332 11.75 -28.54 -25.48
CA VAL A 332 10.91 -27.58 -24.75
C VAL A 332 9.54 -28.18 -24.46
N GLY A 333 9.27 -28.41 -23.19
CA GLY A 333 7.98 -28.90 -22.73
C GLY A 333 6.93 -27.79 -22.58
N PHE A 334 5.72 -28.18 -22.24
CA PHE A 334 4.60 -27.26 -22.07
C PHE A 334 4.83 -26.25 -20.93
N ARG A 335 4.43 -25.00 -21.16
CA ARG A 335 4.28 -23.95 -20.16
C ARG A 335 3.11 -23.06 -20.50
N MET A 336 2.38 -22.61 -19.47
CA MET A 336 1.35 -21.58 -19.62
C MET A 336 1.97 -20.22 -19.95
N GLY A 337 1.41 -19.53 -20.94
CA GLY A 337 1.85 -18.22 -21.43
C GLY A 337 2.82 -18.30 -22.61
N ASP A 338 3.04 -17.16 -23.26
CA ASP A 338 3.62 -17.15 -24.62
C ASP A 338 5.13 -16.92 -24.67
N LYS A 339 5.79 -16.62 -23.54
CA LYS A 339 7.21 -16.22 -23.52
C LYS A 339 8.16 -17.25 -24.13
N VAL A 340 7.97 -18.52 -23.79
CA VAL A 340 8.81 -19.62 -24.29
C VAL A 340 8.54 -19.88 -25.77
N THR A 341 7.26 -19.90 -26.17
CA THR A 341 6.88 -20.01 -27.58
C THR A 341 7.48 -18.87 -28.39
N HIS A 342 7.42 -17.64 -27.87
CA HIS A 342 7.91 -16.45 -28.54
C HIS A 342 9.43 -16.47 -28.76
N VAL A 343 10.24 -16.88 -27.77
CA VAL A 343 11.70 -16.99 -27.98
C VAL A 343 12.03 -18.06 -29.02
N LEU A 344 11.28 -19.17 -29.07
CA LEU A 344 11.47 -20.18 -30.10
C LEU A 344 11.07 -19.67 -31.49
N GLU A 345 9.95 -18.95 -31.61
CA GLU A 345 9.54 -18.28 -32.86
C GLU A 345 10.59 -17.28 -33.35
N MET A 346 11.12 -16.47 -32.44
CA MET A 346 12.11 -15.45 -32.76
C MET A 346 13.35 -16.04 -33.44
N PHE A 347 13.78 -17.24 -33.03
CA PHE A 347 14.94 -17.94 -33.57
C PHE A 347 14.61 -19.02 -34.59
N ASP A 348 13.35 -19.13 -35.01
CA ASP A 348 12.84 -20.18 -35.90
C ASP A 348 13.16 -21.60 -35.40
N MET A 349 12.85 -21.83 -34.11
CA MET A 349 13.08 -23.08 -33.37
C MET A 349 11.79 -23.64 -32.77
N LEU A 350 10.63 -23.30 -33.34
CA LEU A 350 9.33 -23.77 -32.85
C LEU A 350 9.23 -25.30 -32.81
N GLU A 351 9.88 -26.02 -33.74
CA GLU A 351 9.89 -27.49 -33.73
C GLU A 351 10.54 -28.11 -32.50
N ARG A 352 11.26 -27.32 -31.68
CA ARG A 352 11.85 -27.82 -30.43
C ARG A 352 10.84 -28.01 -29.31
N LYS A 353 9.61 -27.52 -29.49
CA LYS A 353 8.51 -27.74 -28.58
C LYS A 353 7.90 -29.12 -28.78
N PHE A 354 7.64 -29.84 -27.70
CA PHE A 354 6.98 -31.15 -27.74
C PHE A 354 5.73 -31.18 -26.85
N GLU A 355 4.85 -32.13 -27.15
CA GLU A 355 3.64 -32.43 -26.37
C GLU A 355 3.84 -33.69 -25.53
N ARG A 356 2.95 -33.95 -24.57
CA ARG A 356 3.10 -35.10 -23.67
C ARG A 356 3.15 -36.42 -24.44
N GLU A 357 2.33 -36.51 -25.49
CA GLU A 357 2.13 -37.66 -26.37
C GLU A 357 3.24 -37.81 -27.43
N SER A 358 4.17 -36.87 -27.54
CA SER A 358 5.28 -36.95 -28.50
C SER A 358 6.15 -38.18 -28.23
N ASP A 359 6.53 -38.89 -29.30
CA ASP A 359 7.49 -40.00 -29.24
C ASP A 359 8.85 -39.53 -29.75
N LEU A 360 9.62 -38.90 -28.86
CA LEU A 360 10.94 -38.32 -29.18
C LEU A 360 12.01 -39.38 -29.52
N ILE A 361 11.74 -40.66 -29.24
CA ILE A 361 12.69 -41.75 -29.46
C ILE A 361 12.54 -42.29 -30.88
N ASN A 362 11.32 -42.64 -31.27
CA ASN A 362 11.07 -43.21 -32.59
C ASN A 362 10.86 -42.12 -33.66
N ASN A 363 10.45 -40.92 -33.26
CA ASN A 363 10.28 -39.76 -34.12
C ASN A 363 11.12 -38.58 -33.59
N PRO A 364 12.45 -38.62 -33.74
CA PRO A 364 13.33 -37.56 -33.24
C PRO A 364 13.02 -36.23 -33.93
N LEU A 365 13.17 -35.14 -33.18
CA LEU A 365 13.00 -33.79 -33.72
C LEU A 365 14.09 -33.49 -34.77
N PRO A 366 13.80 -32.62 -35.76
CA PRO A 366 14.79 -32.18 -36.72
C PRO A 366 16.03 -31.59 -36.03
N LYS A 367 17.20 -31.84 -36.63
CA LYS A 367 18.45 -31.21 -36.18
C LYS A 367 18.36 -29.70 -36.39
N THR A 368 18.64 -28.93 -35.35
CA THR A 368 18.63 -27.46 -35.43
C THR A 368 19.77 -26.94 -36.31
N ASP A 369 19.44 -26.06 -37.25
CA ASP A 369 20.41 -25.29 -38.04
C ASP A 369 20.90 -24.08 -37.24
N TYR A 370 21.93 -24.30 -36.41
CA TYR A 370 22.50 -23.23 -35.59
C TYR A 370 23.20 -22.14 -36.40
N GLU A 371 23.57 -22.37 -37.67
CA GLU A 371 24.12 -21.31 -38.52
C GLU A 371 23.04 -20.30 -38.92
N LYS A 372 21.81 -20.77 -39.15
CA LYS A 372 20.64 -19.91 -39.31
C LYS A 372 20.33 -19.14 -38.02
N VAL A 373 20.28 -19.84 -36.89
CA VAL A 373 20.00 -19.24 -35.57
C VAL A 373 21.00 -18.14 -35.22
N LYS A 374 22.31 -18.36 -35.48
CA LYS A 374 23.36 -17.35 -35.26
C LYS A 374 23.15 -16.07 -36.06
N LYS A 375 22.71 -16.17 -37.31
CA LYS A 375 22.42 -14.99 -38.14
C LYS A 375 21.26 -14.18 -37.56
N ILE A 376 20.17 -14.86 -37.19
CA ILE A 376 19.03 -14.23 -36.54
C ILE A 376 19.44 -13.57 -35.22
N MET A 377 20.23 -14.27 -34.38
CA MET A 377 20.77 -13.76 -33.12
C MET A 377 21.61 -12.50 -33.33
N ALA A 378 22.51 -12.49 -34.32
CA ALA A 378 23.34 -11.33 -34.62
C ALA A 378 22.51 -10.11 -35.05
N GLU A 379 21.50 -10.31 -35.90
CA GLU A 379 20.57 -9.24 -36.33
C GLU A 379 19.78 -8.68 -35.14
N LYS A 380 19.14 -9.55 -34.35
CA LYS A 380 18.35 -9.15 -33.17
C LYS A 380 19.19 -8.47 -32.09
N ARG A 381 20.43 -8.94 -31.90
CA ARG A 381 21.39 -8.30 -30.98
C ARG A 381 21.76 -6.91 -31.45
N LYS A 382 21.99 -6.72 -32.76
CA LYS A 382 22.26 -5.40 -33.33
C LYS A 382 21.07 -4.45 -33.12
N GLU A 383 19.85 -4.87 -33.48
CA GLU A 383 18.62 -4.07 -33.27
C GLU A 383 18.44 -3.66 -31.81
N SER A 384 18.61 -4.61 -30.88
CA SER A 384 18.45 -4.37 -29.44
C SER A 384 19.53 -3.44 -28.88
N SER A 385 20.76 -3.59 -29.37
CA SER A 385 21.89 -2.72 -29.02
C SER A 385 21.67 -1.30 -29.54
N GLU A 386 21.22 -1.15 -30.79
CA GLU A 386 20.92 0.14 -31.39
C GLU A 386 19.82 0.87 -30.62
N PHE A 387 18.75 0.19 -30.20
CA PHE A 387 17.70 0.79 -29.38
C PHE A 387 18.26 1.46 -28.12
N ILE A 388 18.98 0.71 -27.29
CA ILE A 388 19.40 1.22 -25.97
C ILE A 388 20.51 2.28 -26.11
N LEU A 389 21.47 2.09 -27.02
CA LEU A 389 22.56 3.04 -27.23
C LEU A 389 22.04 4.35 -27.83
N ASN A 390 21.14 4.28 -28.82
CA ASN A 390 20.55 5.48 -29.42
C ASN A 390 19.66 6.23 -28.41
N ALA A 391 18.88 5.53 -27.60
CA ALA A 391 18.07 6.15 -26.55
C ALA A 391 18.95 6.94 -25.56
N ILE A 392 20.01 6.31 -25.05
CA ILE A 392 20.95 6.94 -24.11
C ILE A 392 21.64 8.15 -24.74
N HIS A 393 22.27 7.99 -25.92
CA HIS A 393 22.96 9.10 -26.59
C HIS A 393 22.02 10.26 -26.95
N ALA A 394 20.77 9.98 -27.31
CA ALA A 394 19.79 11.02 -27.59
C ALA A 394 19.45 11.84 -26.33
N MET A 395 19.40 11.21 -25.16
CA MET A 395 19.10 11.84 -23.89
C MET A 395 20.28 12.64 -23.33
N GLU A 396 21.51 12.18 -23.53
CA GLU A 396 22.73 12.92 -23.13
C GLU A 396 22.84 14.29 -23.77
N ASN A 397 22.30 14.44 -24.98
CA ASN A 397 22.36 15.66 -25.78
C ASN A 397 21.09 16.53 -25.64
N LYS A 398 20.18 16.20 -24.72
CA LYS A 398 18.91 16.89 -24.54
C LYS A 398 18.66 17.27 -23.09
N GLU A 399 18.04 18.43 -22.90
CA GLU A 399 17.48 18.79 -21.61
C GLU A 399 16.10 18.15 -21.43
N LYS A 400 15.85 17.57 -20.26
CA LYS A 400 14.58 16.92 -19.94
C LYS A 400 13.52 17.98 -19.69
N GLN A 401 12.48 17.99 -20.53
CA GLN A 401 11.34 18.88 -20.34
C GLN A 401 10.57 18.50 -19.08
N LYS A 402 10.22 19.53 -18.29
CA LYS A 402 9.44 19.34 -17.07
C LYS A 402 7.98 19.02 -17.40
N LYS A 403 7.45 17.98 -16.77
CA LYS A 403 6.03 17.61 -16.81
C LYS A 403 5.35 17.98 -15.50
N ASP A 404 4.05 18.26 -15.56
CA ASP A 404 3.23 18.40 -14.36
C ASP A 404 2.67 17.04 -13.93
N TYR A 405 3.16 16.55 -12.79
CA TYR A 405 2.71 15.30 -12.16
C TYR A 405 1.60 15.53 -11.12
N GLY A 406 1.30 16.79 -10.79
CA GLY A 406 0.41 17.17 -9.71
C GLY A 406 -1.03 16.71 -9.94
N TRP A 407 -1.53 16.78 -11.18
CA TRP A 407 -2.91 16.39 -11.50
C TRP A 407 -3.19 14.91 -11.14
N TRP A 408 -2.25 14.01 -11.40
CA TRP A 408 -2.38 12.58 -11.08
C TRP A 408 -2.40 12.38 -9.57
N LYS A 409 -1.47 13.03 -8.86
CA LYS A 409 -1.34 12.94 -7.40
C LYS A 409 -2.55 13.48 -6.64
N ARG A 410 -3.24 14.50 -7.20
CA ARG A 410 -4.46 15.09 -6.61
C ARG A 410 -5.68 14.17 -6.64
N ARG A 411 -5.70 13.16 -7.52
CA ARG A 411 -6.78 12.15 -7.60
C ARG A 411 -6.77 11.17 -6.42
N GLN A 412 -5.67 11.11 -5.67
CA GLN A 412 -5.54 10.19 -4.54
C GLN A 412 -6.50 10.59 -3.43
N THR A 413 -7.14 9.59 -2.85
CA THR A 413 -7.93 9.72 -1.64
C THR A 413 -7.38 8.82 -0.56
N TYR A 414 -7.48 9.25 0.70
CA TYR A 414 -6.98 8.49 1.83
C TYR A 414 -7.86 8.68 3.07
N PRO A 415 -7.93 7.69 3.96
CA PRO A 415 -8.60 7.87 5.24
C PRO A 415 -7.82 8.88 6.10
N ILE A 416 -8.55 9.60 6.93
CA ILE A 416 -7.96 10.44 7.98
C ILE A 416 -8.36 9.91 9.35
N HIS A 417 -7.41 9.88 10.27
CA HIS A 417 -7.61 9.43 11.63
C HIS A 417 -7.30 10.59 12.58
N TYR A 418 -8.19 10.89 13.52
CA TYR A 418 -7.98 11.88 14.56
C TYR A 418 -7.57 11.16 15.83
N ASN A 419 -6.36 11.38 16.32
CA ASN A 419 -5.80 10.70 17.48
C ASN A 419 -5.66 11.69 18.64
N SER A 420 -6.08 11.30 19.85
CA SER A 420 -6.02 12.16 21.03
C SER A 420 -4.63 12.41 21.57
N GLY A 421 -3.61 11.70 21.08
CA GLY A 421 -2.35 11.51 21.78
C GLY A 421 -2.50 10.51 22.94
N VAL A 422 -1.37 10.05 23.48
CA VAL A 422 -1.32 9.10 24.62
C VAL A 422 -1.71 9.84 25.90
N LYS A 423 -2.98 9.71 26.31
CA LYS A 423 -3.57 10.44 27.45
C LYS A 423 -4.66 9.58 28.11
N ASP A 424 -4.49 9.26 29.39
CA ASP A 424 -5.31 8.26 30.09
C ASP A 424 -6.79 8.64 30.25
N GLU A 425 -7.13 9.93 30.17
CA GLU A 425 -8.47 10.45 30.51
C GLU A 425 -9.23 11.14 29.36
N VAL A 426 -8.82 10.92 28.11
CA VAL A 426 -9.49 11.57 26.96
C VAL A 426 -10.83 10.90 26.64
N LYS A 427 -11.89 11.70 26.63
CA LYS A 427 -13.24 11.33 26.19
C LYS A 427 -13.44 11.66 24.71
N VAL A 428 -14.26 10.85 24.03
CA VAL A 428 -14.57 10.99 22.58
C VAL A 428 -15.32 12.29 22.26
N GLY A 429 -16.09 12.78 23.23
CA GLY A 429 -16.77 14.07 23.15
C GLY A 429 -17.70 14.22 21.95
N THR A 430 -17.61 15.34 21.23
CA THR A 430 -18.51 15.64 20.10
C THR A 430 -18.24 14.78 18.86
N PHE A 431 -17.11 14.07 18.77
CA PHE A 431 -16.89 13.05 17.73
C PHE A 431 -17.87 11.87 17.85
N ALA A 432 -18.45 11.61 19.01
CA ALA A 432 -19.49 10.57 19.16
C ALA A 432 -20.76 10.85 18.34
N SER A 433 -20.96 12.10 17.90
CA SER A 433 -22.05 12.51 17.01
C SER A 433 -21.64 12.62 15.54
N VAL A 434 -20.41 12.29 15.17
CA VAL A 434 -19.93 12.31 13.78
C VAL A 434 -19.91 10.86 13.27
N PRO A 435 -20.48 10.58 12.07
CA PRO A 435 -20.41 9.24 11.48
C PRO A 435 -18.95 8.78 11.33
N GLY A 436 -18.63 7.64 11.95
CA GLY A 436 -17.27 7.14 12.05
C GLY A 436 -17.11 6.09 13.14
N GLU A 437 -15.89 5.56 13.22
CA GLU A 437 -15.49 4.55 14.19
C GLU A 437 -14.55 5.15 15.23
N THR A 438 -14.74 4.77 16.49
CA THR A 438 -13.82 5.12 17.57
C THR A 438 -13.12 3.87 18.08
N ARG A 439 -11.80 3.97 18.26
CA ARG A 439 -10.97 2.91 18.85
C ARG A 439 -10.12 3.48 19.98
N ARG A 440 -10.17 2.83 21.16
CA ARG A 440 -9.23 3.08 22.26
C ARG A 440 -8.06 2.10 22.14
N PHE A 441 -6.83 2.60 22.16
CA PHE A 441 -5.63 1.79 22.13
C PHE A 441 -5.12 1.49 23.53
N SER A 442 -4.43 0.35 23.69
CA SER A 442 -3.77 -0.03 24.95
C SER A 442 -2.66 0.94 25.36
N SER A 443 -2.14 1.72 24.41
CA SER A 443 -1.20 2.82 24.67
C SER A 443 -1.83 3.99 25.43
N GLY A 444 -3.15 4.02 25.65
CA GLY A 444 -3.84 5.13 26.30
C GLY A 444 -4.32 6.22 25.32
N SER A 445 -4.12 6.10 24.02
CA SER A 445 -4.70 7.03 23.03
C SER A 445 -6.08 6.58 22.56
N THR A 446 -6.98 7.53 22.30
CA THR A 446 -8.23 7.33 21.56
C THR A 446 -8.07 7.82 20.12
N GLU A 447 -8.57 7.07 19.16
CA GLU A 447 -8.62 7.47 17.76
C GLU A 447 -10.05 7.44 17.23
N PHE A 448 -10.40 8.47 16.48
CA PHE A 448 -11.66 8.59 15.77
C PHE A 448 -11.38 8.63 14.25
N THR A 449 -12.05 7.75 13.50
CA THR A 449 -11.95 7.67 12.05
C THR A 449 -13.31 7.99 11.45
N PRO A 450 -13.52 9.17 10.85
CA PRO A 450 -14.78 9.48 10.19
C PRO A 450 -14.99 8.60 8.94
N GLU A 451 -16.24 8.40 8.54
CA GLU A 451 -16.61 7.64 7.33
C GLU A 451 -16.18 8.33 6.01
N ARG A 452 -15.72 9.59 6.07
CA ARG A 452 -15.29 10.38 4.91
C ARG A 452 -13.79 10.26 4.66
N TYR A 453 -13.42 10.20 3.39
CA TYR A 453 -12.03 10.22 2.93
C TYR A 453 -11.58 11.65 2.64
N ALA A 454 -10.28 11.89 2.74
CA ALA A 454 -9.66 13.14 2.34
C ALA A 454 -9.12 13.03 0.91
N GLU A 455 -9.37 14.06 0.11
CA GLU A 455 -8.77 14.24 -1.22
C GLU A 455 -7.41 14.93 -1.08
N ASN A 456 -6.43 14.51 -1.87
CA ASN A 456 -5.09 15.11 -1.90
C ASN A 456 -5.04 16.39 -2.76
N ASP A 457 -6.08 17.22 -2.73
CA ASP A 457 -6.19 18.41 -3.58
C ASP A 457 -5.75 19.69 -2.86
N GLY A 458 -5.51 19.63 -1.55
CA GLY A 458 -5.18 20.77 -0.70
C GLY A 458 -6.41 21.48 -0.11
N MET A 459 -7.62 20.97 -0.32
CA MET A 459 -8.87 21.60 0.09
C MET A 459 -9.52 20.95 1.30
N PHE A 460 -9.10 19.73 1.66
CA PHE A 460 -9.65 19.00 2.80
C PHE A 460 -9.40 19.75 4.12
N LYS A 461 -10.47 20.13 4.80
CA LYS A 461 -10.43 20.77 6.12
C LYS A 461 -10.42 19.75 7.25
N LEU A 462 -9.46 19.89 8.15
CA LEU A 462 -9.42 19.15 9.42
C LEU A 462 -10.70 19.43 10.22
N LEU A 463 -11.18 18.42 10.94
CA LEU A 463 -12.25 18.61 11.92
C LEU A 463 -11.72 19.44 13.10
N PHE A 464 -12.63 20.18 13.72
CA PHE A 464 -12.40 20.70 15.07
C PHE A 464 -12.21 19.54 16.04
N ASN A 465 -11.43 19.73 17.10
CA ASN A 465 -11.16 18.68 18.05
C ASN A 465 -12.42 18.34 18.85
N GLY A 466 -12.99 17.18 18.55
CA GLY A 466 -14.16 16.67 19.26
C GLY A 466 -13.81 15.95 20.56
N PHE A 467 -12.54 15.65 20.81
CA PHE A 467 -12.11 15.03 22.06
C PHE A 467 -12.26 16.00 23.24
N GLY A 468 -12.56 15.46 24.42
CA GLY A 468 -12.51 16.18 25.69
C GLY A 468 -11.37 15.67 26.55
N TYR A 469 -10.46 16.56 26.94
CA TYR A 469 -9.43 16.27 27.94
C TYR A 469 -9.58 17.24 29.13
N HIS A 470 -9.70 16.70 30.34
CA HIS A 470 -9.91 17.51 31.53
C HIS A 470 -8.69 18.39 31.83
N ASN A 471 -8.89 19.63 32.30
CA ASN A 471 -7.83 20.63 32.54
C ASN A 471 -6.99 21.02 31.32
N HIS A 472 -7.44 20.70 30.11
CA HIS A 472 -6.72 21.03 28.88
C HIS A 472 -7.65 21.56 27.80
N VAL A 473 -7.09 22.36 26.90
CA VAL A 473 -7.76 22.85 25.68
C VAL A 473 -6.99 22.39 24.44
N PRO A 474 -7.69 22.12 23.32
CA PRO A 474 -7.03 21.83 22.05
C PRO A 474 -6.22 23.03 21.55
N ALA A 475 -4.95 22.80 21.21
CA ALA A 475 -4.07 23.79 20.59
C ALA A 475 -3.94 23.59 19.06
N GLY A 476 -4.52 22.52 18.53
CA GLY A 476 -4.50 22.16 17.12
C GLY A 476 -4.09 20.71 16.87
N TRP A 477 -3.60 20.47 15.66
CA TRP A 477 -3.21 19.15 15.18
C TRP A 477 -1.78 19.16 14.66
N ARG A 478 -0.98 18.15 15.00
CA ARG A 478 0.18 17.78 14.18
C ARG A 478 -0.19 16.60 13.30
N ILE A 479 0.23 16.60 12.04
CA ILE A 479 -0.13 15.52 11.11
C ILE A 479 1.07 14.64 10.77
N ARG A 480 0.81 13.34 10.67
CA ARG A 480 1.68 12.38 9.99
C ARG A 480 0.91 11.63 8.93
N PHE A 481 1.57 11.27 7.86
CA PHE A 481 0.99 10.47 6.77
C PHE A 481 1.79 9.20 6.54
N ARG A 482 1.16 8.20 5.92
CA ARG A 482 1.77 6.90 5.67
C ARG A 482 1.96 6.66 4.17
N ILE A 483 3.17 6.27 3.78
CA ILE A 483 3.46 5.72 2.45
C ILE A 483 3.92 4.28 2.68
N GLY A 484 3.10 3.33 2.19
CA GLY A 484 3.25 1.90 2.47
C GLY A 484 3.45 1.58 3.94
N LYS A 485 4.69 1.23 4.35
CA LYS A 485 5.01 0.88 5.75
C LYS A 485 5.63 2.03 6.56
N ARG A 486 6.02 3.13 5.92
CA ARG A 486 6.74 4.26 6.51
C ARG A 486 5.79 5.38 6.91
N TRP A 487 6.04 5.98 8.07
CA TRP A 487 5.30 7.14 8.57
C TRP A 487 6.17 8.38 8.47
N TYR A 488 5.60 9.48 8.01
CA TYR A 488 6.28 10.75 7.86
C TYR A 488 5.55 11.85 8.61
N TRP A 489 6.29 12.66 9.37
CA TRP A 489 5.79 13.90 9.95
C TRP A 489 5.77 15.02 8.91
N TYR A 490 4.78 15.90 8.98
CA TYR A 490 4.72 17.12 8.16
C TYR A 490 5.29 18.31 8.95
N LEU A 491 6.17 19.08 8.32
CA LEU A 491 6.94 20.16 8.94
C LEU A 491 6.43 21.56 8.55
N GLU A 492 6.79 22.58 9.33
CA GLU A 492 6.37 23.97 9.10
C GLU A 492 6.84 24.55 7.77
N ASP A 493 8.02 24.13 7.29
CA ASP A 493 8.60 24.51 6.00
C ASP A 493 7.99 23.76 4.79
N HIS A 494 6.89 23.02 5.01
CA HIS A 494 6.20 22.19 4.01
C HIS A 494 6.98 20.96 3.51
N THR A 495 8.06 20.60 4.20
CA THR A 495 8.76 19.32 3.99
C THR A 495 8.23 18.24 4.94
N TYR A 496 8.84 17.06 4.86
CA TYR A 496 8.47 15.91 5.68
C TYR A 496 9.69 15.06 6.00
N VAL A 497 9.61 14.35 7.12
CA VAL A 497 10.70 13.53 7.67
C VAL A 497 10.15 12.21 8.19
N GLU A 498 10.91 11.11 8.04
CA GLU A 498 10.49 9.82 8.58
C GLU A 498 10.32 9.93 10.11
N ARG A 499 9.20 9.39 10.62
CA ARG A 499 8.77 9.55 12.01
C ARG A 499 9.84 9.13 13.02
N THR A 500 10.63 8.12 12.68
CA THR A 500 11.71 7.53 13.48
C THR A 500 12.97 8.39 13.51
N GLU A 501 13.16 9.30 12.56
CA GLU A 501 14.33 10.18 12.47
C GLU A 501 14.12 11.55 13.14
N TYR A 502 12.86 11.92 13.40
CA TYR A 502 12.55 13.20 14.03
C TYR A 502 12.66 13.12 15.56
N SER A 503 13.25 14.17 16.15
CA SER A 503 13.25 14.42 17.58
C SER A 503 13.02 15.90 17.82
N GLU A 504 12.21 16.24 18.83
CA GLU A 504 11.86 17.63 19.17
C GLU A 504 13.09 18.48 19.56
N ASN A 505 14.19 17.84 19.98
CA ASN A 505 15.43 18.52 20.38
C ASN A 505 16.48 18.58 19.25
N ASN A 506 16.13 18.21 18.02
CA ASN A 506 17.09 18.13 16.91
C ASN A 506 17.04 19.39 16.03
N GLU A 507 18.17 20.08 15.88
CA GLU A 507 18.30 21.27 15.01
C GLU A 507 18.33 20.94 13.51
N LYS A 508 18.38 19.65 13.12
CA LYS A 508 18.46 19.22 11.72
C LYS A 508 17.20 19.51 10.91
N TYR A 509 16.03 19.48 11.53
CA TYR A 509 14.74 19.52 10.84
C TYR A 509 13.89 20.69 11.34
N SER A 510 13.08 21.28 10.45
CA SER A 510 12.07 22.26 10.84
C SER A 510 11.10 21.68 11.89
N PRO A 511 10.53 22.49 12.79
CA PRO A 511 9.51 22.02 13.72
C PRO A 511 8.32 21.36 13.01
N LEU A 512 7.63 20.48 13.73
CA LEU A 512 6.36 19.90 13.27
C LEU A 512 5.33 21.02 13.05
N LYS A 513 4.65 20.99 11.90
CA LYS A 513 3.58 21.96 11.64
C LYS A 513 2.40 21.70 12.56
N ILE A 514 2.03 22.71 13.33
CA ILE A 514 0.78 22.73 14.09
C ILE A 514 -0.29 23.38 13.22
N PHE A 515 -1.26 22.57 12.82
CA PHE A 515 -2.45 22.97 12.08
C PHE A 515 -3.51 23.44 13.05
N ARG A 516 -4.07 24.62 12.77
CA ARG A 516 -5.23 25.11 13.52
C ARG A 516 -6.44 24.23 13.24
N GLU A 517 -7.39 24.26 14.16
CA GLU A 517 -8.67 23.60 13.94
C GLU A 517 -9.37 24.16 12.68
N GLY A 518 -9.92 23.28 11.84
CA GLY A 518 -10.54 23.69 10.57
C GLY A 518 -9.55 24.09 9.46
N GLU A 519 -8.24 24.07 9.71
CA GLU A 519 -7.21 24.34 8.70
C GLU A 519 -7.23 23.25 7.62
N ARG A 520 -6.83 23.64 6.39
CA ARG A 520 -6.73 22.72 5.27
C ARG A 520 -5.43 21.93 5.35
N ILE A 521 -5.51 20.64 5.03
CA ILE A 521 -4.32 19.83 4.76
C ILE A 521 -3.78 20.25 3.39
N PRO A 522 -2.50 20.68 3.27
CA PRO A 522 -1.89 21.04 2.00
C PRO A 522 -1.85 19.85 1.05
N PHE A 523 -1.74 20.14 -0.25
CA PHE A 523 -1.41 19.12 -1.24
C PHE A 523 -0.06 18.48 -0.90
N ILE A 524 -0.04 17.16 -0.75
CA ILE A 524 1.18 16.39 -0.52
C ILE A 524 1.64 15.83 -1.89
N PRO A 525 2.76 16.30 -2.45
CA PRO A 525 3.18 15.95 -3.81
C PRO A 525 3.85 14.57 -3.90
N LEU A 526 3.25 13.57 -3.26
CA LEU A 526 3.74 12.18 -3.19
C LEU A 526 2.69 11.19 -3.69
N ASN A 527 3.14 10.05 -4.21
CA ASN A 527 2.26 8.94 -4.56
C ASN A 527 2.13 7.94 -3.41
N GLY A 528 1.07 7.13 -3.43
CA GLY A 528 0.91 5.98 -2.55
C GLY A 528 0.55 6.32 -1.11
N ILE A 529 -0.01 7.50 -0.85
CA ILE A 529 -0.47 7.91 0.49
C ILE A 529 -1.61 6.98 0.94
N LYS A 530 -1.40 6.26 2.03
CA LYS A 530 -2.35 5.24 2.56
C LYS A 530 -3.27 5.77 3.66
N GLY A 531 -2.98 6.93 4.22
CA GLY A 531 -3.71 7.49 5.36
C GLY A 531 -2.96 8.65 6.02
N ILE A 532 -3.73 9.52 6.67
CA ILE A 532 -3.22 10.60 7.51
C ILE A 532 -3.70 10.40 8.94
N VAL A 533 -2.84 10.66 9.92
CA VAL A 533 -3.20 10.77 11.33
C VAL A 533 -2.98 12.23 11.76
N ALA A 534 -4.05 12.91 12.15
CA ALA A 534 -4.02 14.18 12.84
C ALA A 534 -4.00 13.90 14.35
N GLU A 535 -2.88 14.19 15.00
CA GLU A 535 -2.67 13.98 16.43
C GLU A 535 -2.90 15.28 17.19
N ALA A 536 -3.78 15.25 18.19
CA ALA A 536 -4.18 16.41 18.97
C ALA A 536 -3.01 16.94 19.81
N ILE A 537 -2.85 18.25 19.81
CA ILE A 537 -1.97 18.98 20.72
C ILE A 537 -2.84 19.64 21.79
N TRP A 538 -2.36 19.58 23.02
CA TRP A 538 -3.08 20.03 24.20
C TRP A 538 -2.26 21.07 24.95
N GLU A 539 -2.91 22.13 25.40
CA GLU A 539 -2.36 23.10 26.34
C GLU A 539 -3.11 23.00 27.66
N GLU A 540 -2.40 23.21 28.77
CA GLU A 540 -3.04 23.31 30.09
C GLU A 540 -3.95 24.54 30.13
N GLY A 541 -5.20 24.34 30.53
CA GLY A 541 -6.19 25.40 30.54
C GLY A 541 -7.62 24.90 30.47
N MET A 542 -8.57 25.82 30.65
CA MET A 542 -10.00 25.50 30.65
C MET A 542 -10.79 26.53 29.89
N ASN A 543 -11.70 26.05 29.05
CA ASN A 543 -12.63 26.92 28.35
C ASN A 543 -13.63 27.52 29.34
N SER A 544 -13.81 28.84 29.23
CA SER A 544 -14.96 29.53 29.81
C SER A 544 -16.12 29.54 28.83
N PHE A 545 -17.36 29.48 29.32
CA PHE A 545 -18.56 29.53 28.49
C PHE A 545 -19.62 30.47 29.04
N ASP A 546 -20.43 31.04 28.15
CA ASP A 546 -21.60 31.81 28.54
C ASP A 546 -22.67 30.88 29.11
N VAL A 547 -23.26 31.27 30.24
CA VAL A 547 -24.35 30.50 30.86
C VAL A 547 -25.70 31.17 30.59
N VAL A 548 -26.62 30.41 30.01
CA VAL A 548 -27.97 30.87 29.66
C VAL A 548 -29.02 29.97 30.29
N TYR A 549 -29.98 30.56 30.98
CA TYR A 549 -31.16 29.87 31.48
C TYR A 549 -32.35 30.20 30.58
N ASN A 550 -33.10 29.20 30.15
CA ASN A 550 -34.26 29.36 29.30
C ASN A 550 -35.48 28.77 30.01
N GLY A 551 -36.58 29.52 30.04
CA GLY A 551 -37.81 29.10 30.71
C GLY A 551 -38.46 27.83 30.12
N GLY A 552 -37.96 27.32 28.99
CA GLY A 552 -38.28 25.99 28.43
C GLY A 552 -39.70 25.84 27.87
N ARG A 553 -40.57 26.83 28.08
CA ARG A 553 -41.92 26.86 27.53
C ARG A 553 -42.34 28.27 27.13
N LYS A 554 -42.74 28.42 25.87
CA LYS A 554 -43.34 29.64 25.32
C LYS A 554 -44.72 29.87 25.93
N SER A 555 -44.88 30.85 26.81
CA SER A 555 -46.15 31.12 27.48
C SER A 555 -46.24 32.56 28.00
N ARG A 556 -47.38 33.20 27.79
CA ARG A 556 -47.71 34.48 28.46
C ARG A 556 -47.85 34.35 29.99
N LYS A 557 -47.94 33.12 30.51
CA LYS A 557 -48.04 32.82 31.93
C LYS A 557 -46.69 32.49 32.58
N LEU A 558 -45.61 32.47 31.81
CA LEU A 558 -44.27 32.28 32.35
C LEU A 558 -43.88 33.53 33.13
N GLN A 559 -43.65 33.36 34.43
CA GLN A 559 -43.15 34.37 35.35
C GLN A 559 -41.67 34.10 35.64
N TYR A 560 -40.93 35.14 35.98
CA TYR A 560 -39.51 35.03 36.31
C TYR A 560 -39.11 36.07 37.37
N GLN A 561 -38.11 35.73 38.18
CA GLN A 561 -37.53 36.63 39.17
C GLN A 561 -36.01 36.37 39.26
N PHE A 562 -35.24 37.07 38.42
CA PHE A 562 -33.78 36.97 38.38
C PHE A 562 -33.13 38.23 38.96
N ASP A 563 -31.90 38.07 39.46
CA ASP A 563 -31.06 39.17 39.93
C ASP A 563 -30.42 39.90 38.74
N GLU A 564 -30.94 41.07 38.40
CA GLU A 564 -30.46 41.87 37.25
C GLU A 564 -29.03 42.40 37.41
N SER A 565 -28.42 42.30 38.59
CA SER A 565 -27.00 42.63 38.78
C SER A 565 -26.05 41.52 38.28
N LYS A 566 -26.55 40.29 38.16
CA LYS A 566 -25.76 39.09 37.81
C LYS A 566 -25.99 38.61 36.38
N GLY A 567 -26.83 39.30 35.62
CA GLY A 567 -27.19 38.89 34.27
C GLY A 567 -28.31 39.73 33.68
N THR A 568 -28.67 39.44 32.44
CA THR A 568 -29.69 40.16 31.69
C THR A 568 -30.82 39.23 31.25
N VAL A 569 -32.07 39.66 31.47
CA VAL A 569 -33.27 38.97 30.99
C VAL A 569 -33.62 39.42 29.58
N PHE A 570 -33.86 38.47 28.68
CA PHE A 570 -34.33 38.68 27.32
C PHE A 570 -35.69 37.99 27.13
N ALA A 571 -36.76 38.77 27.09
CA ALA A 571 -38.09 38.30 26.70
C ALA A 571 -38.29 38.51 25.19
N ARG A 572 -38.54 37.43 24.45
CA ARG A 572 -38.67 37.45 22.98
C ARG A 572 -40.13 37.51 22.54
N ASN A 573 -40.36 38.00 21.33
CA ASN A 573 -41.69 38.10 20.70
C ASN A 573 -42.42 36.76 20.59
N ASP A 574 -41.68 35.64 20.56
CA ASP A 574 -42.24 34.30 20.52
C ASP A 574 -42.63 33.74 21.91
N LEU A 575 -42.64 34.59 22.94
CA LEU A 575 -42.95 34.25 24.34
C LEU A 575 -41.91 33.37 25.02
N SER A 576 -40.72 33.19 24.44
CA SER A 576 -39.57 32.63 25.15
C SER A 576 -38.91 33.68 26.03
N VAL A 577 -38.39 33.26 27.18
CA VAL A 577 -37.63 34.12 28.10
C VAL A 577 -36.31 33.43 28.38
N GLU A 578 -35.21 34.15 28.14
CA GLU A 578 -33.84 33.75 28.44
C GLU A 578 -33.26 34.67 29.51
N TYR A 579 -32.49 34.13 30.45
CA TYR A 579 -31.64 34.90 31.36
C TYR A 579 -30.19 34.53 31.08
N ARG A 580 -29.36 35.52 30.74
CA ARG A 580 -27.94 35.32 30.41
C ARG A 580 -27.10 35.86 31.56
N MET A 581 -26.22 35.03 32.11
CA MET A 581 -25.32 35.45 33.18
C MET A 581 -24.27 36.41 32.64
N SER A 582 -23.87 37.39 33.45
CA SER A 582 -22.76 38.30 33.15
C SER A 582 -21.40 37.64 33.41
N GLU A 583 -21.35 36.70 34.35
CA GLU A 583 -20.16 35.90 34.65
C GLU A 583 -20.15 34.62 33.80
N ALA A 584 -18.98 34.29 33.25
CA ALA A 584 -18.79 33.06 32.50
C ALA A 584 -18.63 31.86 33.45
N GLY A 585 -19.16 30.71 33.04
CA GLY A 585 -18.86 29.43 33.68
C GLY A 585 -17.49 28.91 33.25
N ILE A 586 -16.83 28.13 34.10
CA ILE A 586 -15.57 27.44 33.78
C ILE A 586 -15.88 25.96 33.57
N ASN A 587 -15.33 25.36 32.52
CA ASN A 587 -15.52 23.94 32.21
C ASN A 587 -14.61 23.02 33.04
N ASP A 588 -14.70 23.12 34.37
CA ASP A 588 -13.93 22.36 35.35
C ASP A 588 -14.75 21.42 36.22
N GLY A 589 -16.07 21.46 36.07
CA GLY A 589 -16.97 20.70 36.94
C GLY A 589 -17.27 21.38 38.28
N THR A 590 -16.77 22.60 38.51
CA THR A 590 -16.94 23.34 39.78
C THR A 590 -18.05 24.39 39.71
N SER A 591 -18.35 24.91 38.52
CA SER A 591 -19.40 25.92 38.29
C SER A 591 -20.77 25.46 38.84
N GLU A 592 -21.40 26.28 39.68
CA GLU A 592 -22.69 25.96 40.31
C GLU A 592 -23.89 26.37 39.43
N LEU A 593 -24.94 25.55 39.42
CA LEU A 593 -26.19 25.86 38.73
C LEU A 593 -27.04 26.80 39.60
N LEU A 594 -27.53 27.89 39.02
CA LEU A 594 -28.52 28.77 39.69
C LEU A 594 -29.81 28.00 39.98
N ASN A 595 -30.49 28.33 41.08
CA ASN A 595 -31.79 27.76 41.43
C ASN A 595 -32.89 28.12 40.42
N GLU A 596 -34.07 27.50 40.54
CA GLU A 596 -35.19 27.79 39.64
C GLU A 596 -35.84 29.13 39.96
N HIS A 597 -35.75 30.05 39.00
CA HIS A 597 -36.29 31.42 39.09
C HIS A 597 -37.42 31.66 38.11
N TYR A 598 -37.76 30.66 37.28
CA TYR A 598 -38.97 30.65 36.47
C TYR A 598 -40.13 30.01 37.23
N SER A 599 -41.35 30.47 36.99
CA SER A 599 -42.56 29.78 37.46
C SER A 599 -43.69 29.84 36.44
N ILE A 600 -44.51 28.80 36.39
CA ILE A 600 -45.72 28.76 35.57
C ILE A 600 -46.87 28.26 36.45
N PRO A 601 -47.96 29.03 36.60
CA PRO A 601 -49.11 28.62 37.41
C PRO A 601 -49.63 27.24 37.01
N HIS A 602 -49.83 26.37 38.01
CA HIS A 602 -50.29 24.98 37.85
C HIS A 602 -49.31 24.03 37.14
N TYR A 603 -48.03 24.38 37.04
CA TYR A 603 -46.98 23.47 36.58
C TYR A 603 -45.92 23.30 37.66
N LYS A 604 -45.34 22.11 37.74
CA LYS A 604 -44.17 21.79 38.55
C LYS A 604 -42.95 21.72 37.65
N CYS A 605 -41.88 22.45 37.98
CA CYS A 605 -40.59 22.27 37.31
C CYS A 605 -39.99 20.94 37.76
N LEU A 606 -39.58 20.11 36.79
CA LEU A 606 -38.94 18.81 37.04
C LEU A 606 -37.41 18.90 37.12
N GLY A 607 -36.84 20.06 36.80
CA GLY A 607 -35.41 20.27 36.61
C GLY A 607 -35.13 20.87 35.23
N ARG A 608 -33.86 20.86 34.82
CA ARG A 608 -33.42 21.46 33.57
C ARG A 608 -32.66 20.44 32.71
N LYS A 609 -32.90 20.45 31.41
CA LYS A 609 -32.03 19.77 30.43
C LYS A 609 -30.96 20.73 29.94
N MET A 610 -29.77 20.23 29.67
CA MET A 610 -28.64 21.03 29.20
C MET A 610 -28.40 20.80 27.71
N ARG A 611 -28.23 21.88 26.96
CA ARG A 611 -27.58 21.86 25.65
C ARG A 611 -26.38 22.78 25.64
N ILE A 612 -25.38 22.41 24.88
CA ILE A 612 -24.10 23.12 24.81
C ILE A 612 -23.81 23.47 23.35
N LYS A 613 -23.15 24.61 23.15
CA LYS A 613 -22.64 25.03 21.85
C LYS A 613 -21.14 24.74 21.81
N ASP A 614 -20.76 23.73 21.02
CA ASP A 614 -19.36 23.41 20.73
C ASP A 614 -19.05 23.89 19.31
N ASN A 615 -18.14 24.85 19.20
CA ASN A 615 -17.91 25.62 17.97
C ASN A 615 -19.24 26.20 17.43
N ASP A 616 -19.68 25.78 16.23
CA ASP A 616 -20.90 26.27 15.58
C ASP A 616 -22.11 25.32 15.70
N LYS A 617 -21.98 24.23 16.47
CA LYS A 617 -23.01 23.20 16.57
C LYS A 617 -23.57 23.09 17.98
N TRP A 618 -24.84 22.76 18.07
CA TRP A 618 -25.54 22.54 19.34
C TRP A 618 -25.65 21.06 19.64
N TYR A 619 -25.44 20.69 20.90
CA TYR A 619 -25.51 19.31 21.38
C TYR A 619 -26.36 19.23 22.64
N TRP A 620 -27.20 18.19 22.76
CA TRP A 620 -27.82 17.80 24.02
C TRP A 620 -26.82 17.05 24.89
N TYR A 621 -26.82 17.32 26.19
CA TYR A 621 -26.13 16.50 27.17
C TYR A 621 -27.04 15.35 27.64
N MET A 622 -26.57 14.13 27.44
CA MET A 622 -27.35 12.92 27.60
C MET A 622 -27.17 12.31 29.00
N ALA A 623 -28.10 11.43 29.41
CA ALA A 623 -28.08 10.84 30.75
C ALA A 623 -26.83 9.99 31.04
N ASP A 624 -26.23 9.41 30.00
CA ASP A 624 -24.96 8.65 30.05
C ASP A 624 -23.71 9.55 30.04
N GLY A 625 -23.88 10.87 30.03
CA GLY A 625 -22.79 11.85 29.98
C GLY A 625 -22.22 12.10 28.57
N SER A 626 -22.83 11.52 27.53
CA SER A 626 -22.45 11.78 26.14
C SER A 626 -23.06 13.08 25.59
N LEU A 627 -22.55 13.53 24.44
CA LEU A 627 -23.05 14.69 23.71
C LEU A 627 -23.70 14.23 22.40
N LYS A 628 -24.95 14.65 22.18
CA LYS A 628 -25.73 14.30 20.98
C LYS A 628 -26.08 15.53 20.16
N LEU A 629 -25.67 15.55 18.89
CA LEU A 629 -25.92 16.66 17.97
C LEU A 629 -27.43 16.97 17.86
N ILE A 630 -27.76 18.27 17.89
CA ILE A 630 -29.10 18.78 17.63
C ILE A 630 -29.25 19.06 16.14
N GLU A 631 -29.91 18.16 15.42
CA GLU A 631 -30.21 18.34 14.00
C GLU A 631 -31.58 19.01 13.81
N PRO A 632 -31.68 20.04 12.95
CA PRO A 632 -32.97 20.67 12.64
C PRO A 632 -33.94 19.67 12.02
N GLY A 633 -35.14 19.54 12.60
CA GLY A 633 -36.23 18.75 12.01
C GLY A 633 -36.23 17.25 12.32
N THR A 634 -35.25 16.73 13.08
CA THR A 634 -35.26 15.33 13.53
C THR A 634 -35.98 15.15 14.88
N PRO A 635 -36.67 14.03 15.10
CA PRO A 635 -37.29 13.73 16.39
C PRO A 635 -36.25 13.65 17.50
N GLU A 636 -36.59 14.23 18.67
CA GLU A 636 -35.76 14.11 19.86
C GLU A 636 -35.68 12.63 20.28
N THR A 637 -34.48 12.05 20.29
CA THR A 637 -34.26 10.64 20.63
C THR A 637 -33.19 10.48 21.71
N GLY A 638 -33.42 9.56 22.67
CA GLY A 638 -32.53 9.29 23.80
C GLY A 638 -32.91 10.04 25.08
N GLU A 639 -32.46 9.53 26.22
CA GLU A 639 -32.74 10.11 27.54
C GLU A 639 -31.73 11.22 27.88
N ARG A 640 -32.25 12.41 28.18
CA ARG A 640 -31.43 13.58 28.54
C ARG A 640 -31.12 13.56 30.03
N TYR A 641 -29.95 14.06 30.40
CA TYR A 641 -29.67 14.31 31.80
C TYR A 641 -30.55 15.46 32.30
N ILE A 642 -31.17 15.27 33.48
CA ILE A 642 -32.02 16.28 34.11
C ILE A 642 -31.32 16.80 35.37
N PHE A 643 -30.84 18.04 35.30
CA PHE A 643 -30.23 18.74 36.41
C PHE A 643 -31.28 19.18 37.43
N LYS A 644 -30.98 18.96 38.71
CA LYS A 644 -31.81 19.41 39.84
C LYS A 644 -31.26 20.72 40.40
N GLU A 645 -31.99 21.33 41.32
CA GLU A 645 -31.50 22.50 42.05
C GLU A 645 -30.19 22.15 42.80
N GLU A 646 -29.34 23.14 43.01
CA GLU A 646 -28.04 23.01 43.70
C GLU A 646 -27.06 22.00 43.06
N SER A 647 -27.29 21.61 41.79
CA SER A 647 -26.37 20.76 41.04
C SER A 647 -25.15 21.55 40.56
N LYS A 648 -23.99 20.89 40.47
CA LYS A 648 -22.83 21.43 39.74
C LYS A 648 -22.97 21.15 38.25
N ILE A 649 -22.49 22.07 37.43
CA ILE A 649 -22.30 21.84 36.00
C ILE A 649 -21.12 20.87 35.87
N PRO A 650 -21.30 19.67 35.31
CA PRO A 650 -20.22 18.69 35.17
C PRO A 650 -19.21 19.18 34.14
N TYR A 651 -18.00 18.60 34.17
CA TYR A 651 -17.07 18.75 33.05
C TYR A 651 -17.73 18.28 31.75
N ILE A 652 -17.79 19.16 30.76
CA ILE A 652 -18.34 18.93 29.43
C ILE A 652 -17.20 18.42 28.54
N PRO A 653 -17.26 17.17 28.06
CA PRO A 653 -16.20 16.59 27.26
C PRO A 653 -16.29 17.08 25.80
N ALA A 654 -15.94 18.33 25.55
CA ALA A 654 -15.93 18.93 24.22
C ALA A 654 -14.76 19.91 24.09
N GLY A 655 -14.26 20.07 22.86
CA GLY A 655 -13.03 20.82 22.58
C GLY A 655 -13.19 22.33 22.78
N ASN A 656 -14.32 22.93 22.43
CA ASN A 656 -14.51 24.38 22.46
C ASN A 656 -15.96 24.79 22.81
N VAL A 657 -16.34 24.55 24.06
CA VAL A 657 -17.66 24.95 24.59
C VAL A 657 -17.71 26.46 24.75
N SER A 658 -18.58 27.12 23.97
CA SER A 658 -18.76 28.58 24.01
C SER A 658 -19.99 29.01 24.80
N VAL A 659 -21.06 28.21 24.77
CA VAL A 659 -22.33 28.54 25.42
C VAL A 659 -22.96 27.29 26.03
N VAL A 660 -23.48 27.40 27.24
CA VAL A 660 -24.28 26.37 27.90
C VAL A 660 -25.66 26.91 28.18
N VAL A 661 -26.70 26.21 27.70
CA VAL A 661 -28.09 26.58 27.89
C VAL A 661 -28.79 25.53 28.75
N PHE A 662 -29.37 25.95 29.86
CA PHE A 662 -30.25 25.14 30.69
C PHE A 662 -31.71 25.46 30.41
N GLU A 663 -32.48 24.48 29.94
CA GLU A 663 -33.90 24.65 29.64
C GLU A 663 -34.79 23.97 30.69
N SER A 664 -35.68 24.73 31.33
CA SER A 664 -36.60 24.22 32.35
C SER A 664 -37.64 23.24 31.78
N ILE A 665 -37.86 22.13 32.48
CA ILE A 665 -38.80 21.08 32.10
C ILE A 665 -40.04 21.16 32.98
N TRP A 666 -41.22 21.22 32.38
CA TRP A 666 -42.47 21.46 33.11
C TRP A 666 -43.42 20.27 33.05
N GLN A 667 -43.97 19.89 34.19
CA GLN A 667 -45.05 18.91 34.30
C GLN A 667 -46.34 19.58 34.81
N PRO A 668 -47.50 19.39 34.16
CA PRO A 668 -48.76 19.91 34.69
C PRO A 668 -49.12 19.25 36.02
N SER A 669 -49.49 20.07 37.02
CA SER A 669 -50.03 19.60 38.28
C SER A 669 -51.41 18.95 38.09
N VAL A 670 -51.90 18.22 39.10
CA VAL A 670 -53.26 17.63 39.10
C VAL A 670 -54.32 18.70 38.84
N SER A 671 -54.14 19.91 39.39
CA SER A 671 -55.02 21.06 39.13
C SER A 671 -54.96 21.54 37.68
N ALA A 672 -53.79 21.57 37.02
CA ALA A 672 -53.70 21.89 35.58
C ALA A 672 -54.37 20.85 34.67
N LYS A 673 -54.22 19.55 34.97
CA LYS A 673 -54.86 18.47 34.20
C LYS A 673 -56.38 18.54 34.33
N CYS A 674 -56.89 18.78 35.55
CA CYS A 674 -58.31 19.02 35.79
C CYS A 674 -58.80 20.29 35.07
N TRP A 675 -58.05 21.39 35.09
CA TRP A 675 -58.41 22.62 34.39
C TRP A 675 -58.48 22.46 32.87
N HIS A 676 -57.58 21.66 32.27
CA HIS A 676 -57.63 21.34 30.83
C HIS A 676 -58.81 20.43 30.48
N LYS A 677 -59.13 19.44 31.33
CA LYS A 677 -60.34 18.61 31.20
C LYS A 677 -61.61 19.44 31.32
N VAL A 678 -61.69 20.35 32.29
CA VAL A 678 -62.80 21.29 32.48
C VAL A 678 -62.91 22.25 31.30
N LYS A 679 -61.81 22.80 30.77
CA LYS A 679 -61.86 23.65 29.56
C LYS A 679 -62.34 22.89 28.30
N LYS A 680 -61.93 21.63 28.12
CA LYS A 680 -62.44 20.76 27.03
C LYS A 680 -63.92 20.41 27.19
N LEU A 681 -64.43 20.35 28.43
CA LEU A 681 -65.85 20.09 28.73
C LEU A 681 -66.71 21.37 28.60
N VAL A 682 -66.14 22.55 28.88
CA VAL A 682 -66.84 23.84 28.84
C VAL A 682 -66.82 24.49 27.45
N HIS A 683 -65.92 24.06 26.56
CA HIS A 683 -65.94 24.41 25.13
C HIS A 683 -65.83 23.16 24.25
N PRO A 684 -66.96 22.55 23.85
CA PRO A 684 -67.00 21.69 22.68
C PRO A 684 -66.64 22.55 21.46
N ALA A 685 -65.88 21.98 20.54
CA ALA A 685 -65.39 22.62 19.32
C ALA A 685 -66.47 23.47 18.62
N LYS A 686 -66.21 24.77 18.48
CA LYS A 686 -66.81 25.60 17.43
C LYS A 686 -65.89 25.60 16.22
N GLY A 687 -66.43 25.12 15.11
CA GLY A 687 -66.16 25.62 13.76
C GLY A 687 -64.78 25.33 13.16
N LYS A 688 -64.72 24.34 12.28
CA LYS A 688 -63.94 24.49 11.04
C LYS A 688 -64.59 25.62 10.23
N GLU A 689 -63.84 26.65 9.88
CA GLU A 689 -64.10 27.50 8.72
C GLU A 689 -62.77 28.03 8.18
N ASN A 690 -62.72 28.17 6.86
CA ASN A 690 -61.56 28.26 5.99
C ASN A 690 -60.76 29.58 6.13
N GLU A 691 -59.43 29.48 6.14
CA GLU A 691 -58.45 30.00 5.16
C GLU A 691 -57.02 29.70 5.61
#